data_AF-A0A316P4J5-F1
#
_entry.id   AF-A0A316P4J5-F1
#
_cell.length_a   1.000
_cell.length_b   1.000
_cell.length_c   1.000
_cell.angle_alpha   90.00
_cell.angle_beta   90.00
_cell.angle_gamma   90.00
#
_symmetry.space_group_name_H-M   'P 1'
#
loop_
_entity.id
_entity.type
_entity.pdbx_description
1 polymer ?
#
loop_
_entity_poly.entity_id
_entity_poly.type
_entity_poly.pdbx_seq_one_letter_code
_entity_poly.pdbx_strand_id
1 'polypeptide(L)'
;MAQADIRAMVREYYGKTLSSSDDLRTDACTCATTAPPKYVLDIFPELDPEIVEHFYGCGSPLPPALEGATVLDLGCGTGRDVFIAAKLVGPQGHVIGIDMTPSQLEFARSHEAAQIERLGLPESNVEFIESYIEDMSMIADDSVDVVISNCVINLSPFKEELFREIFRVLKPGGELYFSDIFSDRRVPEGFYDDPILRGECLSGAMYIEDFRRMLADCGTQVCYDVAHEPLEVGDFQIATKLGSIGFASRTMRAIKCDKFEDREEDYQQTATYLGTMPENKRYFDLDSEVRFIKDRPVAISGNMATFLENSRYAPHFKVTPRRDHVGPFDFEVANAALQVTRGKRSVDLEWIEDSCARLDIEPFERRIHDKALLESARLDTMQVNVTYRCNLACNHCYLGCSPKNEECMSLETMEAVLAAFKTGGFKVMDITGGSPEMNPDLEWFIGEASKIAEQVIVRTNLVILDDSEYAHFKDVYVDNKVKLVTSMPYFDAAGVDEQRGAGSFASIMKVLREMNALGYGVDPELQIDLAYNVDGPFLPPDQADLEDFYRYELEHAEGVKFNGLYAMNNWNMGRFAGKLLAARTYDAYNKLLADNYNGATVAHIMCRTQLNVDYDGGLYDCEVNHVLGLPLDGPANVRDIVDAPLPKRRIKTSPICYSCAAGCGSSCGGSLLEKYAK
;
A
#
# COMPACT_ATOMS: atom_id res chain seq x y z
N MET A 1 48.42 11.21 13.56
CA MET A 1 49.49 11.66 12.62
C MET A 1 48.98 12.82 11.75
N ALA A 2 49.84 13.54 11.02
CA ALA A 2 49.37 14.52 10.02
C ALA A 2 48.70 13.78 8.83
N GLN A 3 47.67 14.35 8.21
CA GLN A 3 46.90 13.68 7.14
C GLN A 3 47.74 13.24 5.92
N ALA A 4 48.89 13.89 5.68
CA ALA A 4 49.86 13.49 4.65
C ALA A 4 50.53 12.12 4.91
N ASP A 5 50.64 11.72 6.18
CA ASP A 5 51.22 10.45 6.62
C ASP A 5 50.30 9.27 6.27
N ILE A 6 48.98 9.50 6.35
CA ILE A 6 47.95 8.51 6.05
C ILE A 6 47.91 8.17 4.55
N ARG A 7 48.01 9.18 3.66
CA ARG A 7 48.07 8.96 2.20
C ARG A 7 49.28 8.11 1.82
N ALA A 8 50.43 8.37 2.44
CA ALA A 8 51.65 7.60 2.21
C ALA A 8 51.50 6.14 2.69
N MET A 9 50.89 5.93 3.86
CA MET A 9 50.62 4.60 4.41
C MET A 9 49.68 3.76 3.52
N VAL A 10 48.58 4.34 3.04
CA VAL A 10 47.63 3.64 2.14
C VAL A 10 48.32 3.30 0.81
N ARG A 11 49.06 4.26 0.23
CA ARG A 11 49.83 4.05 -1.01
C ARG A 11 50.89 2.96 -0.87
N GLU A 12 51.57 2.89 0.27
CA GLU A 12 52.57 1.84 0.53
C GLU A 12 51.94 0.46 0.74
N TYR A 13 50.83 0.38 1.47
CA TYR A 13 50.11 -0.87 1.72
C TYR A 13 49.62 -1.52 0.42
N TYR A 14 48.88 -0.79 -0.41
CA TYR A 14 48.35 -1.30 -1.69
C TYR A 14 49.38 -1.30 -2.82
N GLY A 15 50.44 -0.49 -2.74
CA GLY A 15 51.49 -0.41 -3.76
C GLY A 15 52.66 -1.38 -3.56
N LYS A 16 52.88 -1.89 -2.34
CA LYS A 16 54.04 -2.75 -2.02
C LYS A 16 53.78 -3.92 -1.06
N THR A 17 52.80 -3.82 -0.16
CA THR A 17 52.61 -4.81 0.92
C THR A 17 51.62 -5.91 0.53
N LEU A 18 50.55 -5.58 -0.19
CA LEU A 18 49.63 -6.58 -0.73
C LEU A 18 50.18 -7.19 -2.02
N SER A 19 50.31 -8.53 -2.05
CA SER A 19 50.77 -9.27 -3.23
C SER A 19 49.74 -10.29 -3.76
N SER A 20 48.86 -10.80 -2.89
CA SER A 20 47.70 -11.63 -3.28
C SER A 20 46.52 -11.45 -2.30
N SER A 21 45.35 -12.00 -2.64
CA SER A 21 44.18 -12.02 -1.75
C SER A 21 44.38 -12.85 -0.47
N ASP A 22 45.37 -13.75 -0.46
CA ASP A 22 45.69 -14.59 0.72
C ASP A 22 46.42 -13.81 1.83
N ASP A 23 46.86 -12.59 1.55
CA ASP A 23 47.54 -11.71 2.50
C ASP A 23 46.55 -10.96 3.44
N LEU A 24 45.24 -11.03 3.15
CA LEU A 24 44.16 -10.40 3.92
C LEU A 24 43.86 -11.17 5.20
N ARG A 25 43.66 -10.46 6.32
CA ARG A 25 43.36 -11.03 7.64
C ARG A 25 41.88 -11.06 7.97
N THR A 26 41.05 -10.38 7.19
CA THR A 26 39.60 -10.44 7.29
C THR A 26 38.98 -10.65 5.91
N ASP A 27 37.73 -11.09 5.87
CA ASP A 27 37.00 -11.21 4.60
C ASP A 27 36.56 -9.85 4.05
N ALA A 28 36.91 -8.71 4.68
CA ALA A 28 36.40 -7.39 4.32
C ALA A 28 36.61 -7.00 2.85
N CYS A 29 37.78 -7.35 2.29
CA CYS A 29 38.12 -7.08 0.89
C CYS A 29 37.76 -8.25 -0.06
N THR A 30 37.11 -9.30 0.46
CA THR A 30 36.64 -10.50 -0.26
C THR A 30 35.17 -10.84 0.02
N CYS A 31 34.45 -9.97 0.76
CA CYS A 31 33.11 -10.17 1.30
C CYS A 31 31.97 -10.25 0.27
N ALA A 32 32.26 -10.31 -1.03
CA ALA A 32 31.25 -10.41 -2.06
C ALA A 32 30.74 -11.86 -2.19
N THR A 33 29.93 -12.36 -1.25
CA THR A 33 29.25 -13.66 -1.47
C THR A 33 28.02 -13.50 -2.38
N THR A 34 27.52 -12.27 -2.55
CA THR A 34 26.53 -11.93 -3.56
C THR A 34 27.19 -11.77 -4.93
N ALA A 35 26.89 -12.71 -5.84
CA ALA A 35 27.36 -12.65 -7.21
C ALA A 35 26.94 -11.34 -7.90
N PRO A 36 27.82 -10.70 -8.70
CA PRO A 36 27.45 -9.55 -9.51
C PRO A 36 26.18 -9.77 -10.33
N PRO A 37 25.44 -8.72 -10.71
CA PRO A 37 24.30 -8.85 -11.59
C PRO A 37 24.66 -9.56 -12.89
N LYS A 38 23.72 -10.33 -13.46
CA LYS A 38 23.96 -11.14 -14.66
C LYS A 38 24.59 -10.35 -15.82
N TYR A 39 24.15 -9.12 -16.07
CA TYR A 39 24.67 -8.30 -17.16
C TYR A 39 26.14 -7.87 -16.96
N VAL A 40 26.61 -7.87 -15.71
CA VAL A 40 28.03 -7.69 -15.37
C VAL A 40 28.76 -9.01 -15.56
N LEU A 41 28.23 -10.12 -15.01
CA LEU A 41 28.81 -11.46 -15.15
C LEU A 41 28.98 -11.91 -16.60
N ASP A 42 28.05 -11.53 -17.48
CA ASP A 42 28.11 -11.88 -18.90
C ASP A 42 29.30 -11.21 -19.62
N ILE A 43 29.89 -10.14 -19.04
CA ILE A 43 31.07 -9.43 -19.59
C ILE A 43 32.39 -9.99 -19.05
N PHE A 44 32.42 -10.62 -17.87
CA PHE A 44 33.65 -11.17 -17.28
C PHE A 44 34.47 -12.06 -18.23
N PRO A 45 33.87 -12.98 -19.02
CA PRO A 45 34.61 -13.79 -19.99
C PRO A 45 35.26 -12.99 -21.13
N GLU A 46 34.80 -11.76 -21.38
CA GLU A 46 35.36 -10.84 -22.38
C GLU A 46 36.57 -10.05 -21.85
N LEU A 47 36.86 -10.11 -20.55
CA LEU A 47 38.03 -9.47 -19.94
C LEU A 47 39.30 -10.30 -20.11
N ASP A 48 40.44 -9.62 -20.16
CA ASP A 48 41.75 -10.25 -20.03
C ASP A 48 41.88 -10.91 -18.65
N PRO A 49 42.24 -12.21 -18.57
CA PRO A 49 42.49 -12.88 -17.30
C PRO A 49 43.47 -12.12 -16.39
N GLU A 50 44.49 -11.46 -16.94
CA GLU A 50 45.43 -10.69 -16.13
C GLU A 50 44.77 -9.48 -15.44
N ILE A 51 43.75 -8.87 -16.05
CA ILE A 51 42.97 -7.78 -15.42
C ILE A 51 42.09 -8.33 -14.29
N VAL A 52 41.56 -9.54 -14.44
CA VAL A 52 40.67 -10.17 -13.46
C VAL A 52 41.44 -10.68 -12.23
N GLU A 53 42.64 -11.23 -12.41
CA GLU A 53 43.46 -11.81 -11.34
C GLU A 53 44.03 -10.78 -10.36
N HIS A 54 44.16 -9.50 -10.76
CA HIS A 54 44.80 -8.44 -9.97
C HIS A 54 43.83 -7.47 -9.28
N PHE A 55 42.59 -7.89 -9.00
CA PHE A 55 41.56 -7.00 -8.44
C PHE A 55 41.22 -7.27 -6.96
N TYR A 56 41.00 -6.19 -6.19
CA TYR A 56 40.57 -6.20 -4.79
C TYR A 56 39.27 -5.39 -4.63
N GLY A 57 38.20 -5.97 -4.07
CA GLY A 57 36.96 -5.24 -3.80
C GLY A 57 35.83 -6.11 -3.20
N CYS A 58 34.84 -5.44 -2.63
CA CYS A 58 33.84 -6.03 -1.73
C CYS A 58 32.42 -6.15 -2.32
N GLY A 59 32.19 -5.69 -3.56
CA GLY A 59 30.90 -5.76 -4.24
C GLY A 59 30.96 -5.51 -5.76
N SER A 60 29.79 -5.27 -6.38
CA SER A 60 29.67 -4.89 -7.79
C SER A 60 28.99 -3.51 -7.91
N PRO A 61 29.78 -2.42 -7.96
CA PRO A 61 29.27 -1.05 -7.98
C PRO A 61 28.86 -0.60 -9.40
N LEU A 62 28.25 -1.48 -10.19
CA LEU A 62 27.82 -1.16 -11.55
C LEU A 62 26.29 -1.17 -11.58
N PRO A 63 25.62 -0.01 -11.74
CA PRO A 63 24.17 0.04 -11.87
C PRO A 63 23.73 -0.20 -13.33
N PRO A 64 22.45 -0.55 -13.57
CA PRO A 64 21.92 -0.67 -14.92
C PRO A 64 21.67 0.71 -15.57
N ALA A 65 21.30 0.69 -16.86
CA ALA A 65 20.99 1.86 -17.68
C ALA A 65 22.19 2.80 -17.84
N LEU A 66 23.33 2.26 -18.30
CA LEU A 66 24.56 3.02 -18.52
C LEU A 66 24.78 3.43 -19.98
N GLU A 67 23.95 2.97 -20.93
CA GLU A 67 24.12 3.26 -22.34
C GLU A 67 24.24 4.78 -22.62
N GLY A 68 25.37 5.18 -23.23
CA GLY A 68 25.69 6.58 -23.53
C GLY A 68 26.12 7.45 -22.34
N ALA A 69 26.23 6.89 -21.13
CA ALA A 69 26.60 7.62 -19.93
C ALA A 69 28.10 7.94 -19.86
N THR A 70 28.44 9.01 -19.14
CA THR A 70 29.80 9.28 -18.64
C THR A 70 29.92 8.72 -17.23
N VAL A 71 30.82 7.76 -17.03
CA VAL A 71 31.05 7.06 -15.75
C VAL A 71 32.42 7.44 -15.19
N LEU A 72 32.50 7.74 -13.90
CA LEU A 72 33.75 7.98 -13.17
C LEU A 72 33.98 6.88 -12.15
N ASP A 73 35.10 6.17 -12.24
CA ASP A 73 35.53 5.15 -11.28
C ASP A 73 36.62 5.69 -10.35
N LEU A 74 36.34 5.67 -9.04
CA LEU A 74 37.24 6.17 -8.01
C LEU A 74 38.09 5.05 -7.42
N GLY A 75 39.40 5.10 -7.67
CA GLY A 75 40.35 4.06 -7.31
C GLY A 75 40.27 2.88 -8.27
N CYS A 76 40.44 3.17 -9.56
CA CYS A 76 40.19 2.20 -10.63
C CYS A 76 41.19 1.04 -10.70
N GLY A 77 42.34 1.12 -10.02
CA GLY A 77 43.36 0.07 -9.99
C GLY A 77 43.81 -0.34 -11.39
N THR A 78 43.81 -1.65 -11.66
CA THR A 78 44.12 -2.25 -12.97
C THR A 78 43.06 -2.00 -14.05
N GLY A 79 41.94 -1.36 -13.72
CA GLY A 79 40.90 -0.96 -14.67
C GLY A 79 39.76 -1.97 -14.87
N ARG A 80 39.59 -2.98 -14.01
CA ARG A 80 38.53 -4.00 -14.16
C ARG A 80 37.13 -3.38 -14.30
N ASP A 81 36.72 -2.57 -13.34
CA ASP A 81 35.38 -1.97 -13.31
C ASP A 81 35.24 -0.90 -14.42
N VAL A 82 36.33 -0.20 -14.76
CA VAL A 82 36.42 0.70 -15.94
C VAL A 82 36.12 -0.03 -17.25
N PHE A 83 36.76 -1.19 -17.51
CA PHE A 83 36.55 -1.92 -18.76
C PHE A 83 35.16 -2.57 -18.84
N ILE A 84 34.60 -3.01 -17.71
CA ILE A 84 33.20 -3.48 -17.69
C ILE A 84 32.25 -2.31 -17.98
N ALA A 85 32.45 -1.17 -17.33
CA ALA A 85 31.67 0.04 -17.59
C ALA A 85 31.81 0.48 -19.06
N ALA A 86 33.01 0.40 -19.66
CA ALA A 86 33.28 0.75 -21.05
C ALA A 86 32.37 -0.01 -22.04
N LYS A 87 32.14 -1.29 -21.77
CA LYS A 87 31.21 -2.12 -22.54
C LYS A 87 29.74 -1.73 -22.30
N LEU A 88 29.37 -1.45 -21.05
CA LEU A 88 27.99 -1.10 -20.67
C LEU A 88 27.56 0.28 -21.20
N VAL A 89 28.46 1.26 -21.20
CA VAL A 89 28.17 2.60 -21.74
C VAL A 89 28.15 2.61 -23.27
N GLY A 90 28.82 1.65 -23.90
CA GLY A 90 28.87 1.52 -25.35
C GLY A 90 29.69 2.62 -26.03
N PRO A 91 29.67 2.67 -27.38
CA PRO A 91 30.58 3.51 -28.17
C PRO A 91 30.33 5.02 -28.02
N GLN A 92 29.15 5.41 -27.55
CA GLN A 92 28.77 6.83 -27.37
C GLN A 92 28.97 7.30 -25.93
N GLY A 93 29.24 6.39 -25.00
CA GLY A 93 29.54 6.71 -23.62
C GLY A 93 31.03 6.88 -23.38
N HIS A 94 31.39 7.22 -22.14
CA HIS A 94 32.77 7.48 -21.76
C HIS A 94 33.03 7.03 -20.32
N VAL A 95 34.21 6.49 -20.03
CA VAL A 95 34.58 6.07 -18.68
C VAL A 95 35.92 6.67 -18.27
N ILE A 96 35.96 7.30 -17.11
CA ILE A 96 37.14 7.93 -16.54
C ILE A 96 37.53 7.13 -15.28
N GLY A 97 38.76 6.62 -15.22
CA GLY A 97 39.33 5.97 -14.04
C GLY A 97 40.35 6.87 -13.35
N ILE A 98 40.19 7.11 -12.05
CA ILE A 98 41.19 7.81 -11.22
C ILE A 98 41.89 6.81 -10.30
N ASP A 99 43.21 6.83 -10.28
CA ASP A 99 44.01 6.13 -9.26
C ASP A 99 45.25 6.94 -8.86
N MET A 100 45.71 6.76 -7.62
CA MET A 100 46.92 7.42 -7.10
C MET A 100 48.20 6.62 -7.37
N THR A 101 48.09 5.41 -7.92
CA THR A 101 49.18 4.43 -8.04
C THR A 101 49.68 4.33 -9.49
N PRO A 102 50.87 4.88 -9.81
CA PRO A 102 51.37 4.89 -11.19
C PRO A 102 51.50 3.50 -11.82
N SER A 103 51.90 2.48 -11.05
CA SER A 103 52.07 1.11 -11.56
C SER A 103 50.75 0.45 -11.96
N GLN A 104 49.67 0.74 -11.25
CA GLN A 104 48.33 0.24 -11.57
C GLN A 104 47.81 0.88 -12.87
N LEU A 105 48.00 2.20 -13.01
CA LEU A 105 47.62 2.93 -14.22
C LEU A 105 48.48 2.54 -15.44
N GLU A 106 49.76 2.27 -15.26
CA GLU A 106 50.63 1.78 -16.32
C GLU A 106 50.14 0.41 -16.83
N PHE A 107 49.75 -0.48 -15.92
CA PHE A 107 49.13 -1.76 -16.26
C PHE A 107 47.79 -1.59 -17.01
N ALA A 108 46.90 -0.73 -16.51
CA ALA A 108 45.60 -0.48 -17.16
C ALA A 108 45.78 0.06 -18.59
N ARG A 109 46.68 1.04 -18.77
CA ARG A 109 47.02 1.64 -20.08
C ARG A 109 47.70 0.64 -21.02
N SER A 110 48.51 -0.29 -20.51
CA SER A 110 49.17 -1.28 -21.38
C SER A 110 48.18 -2.31 -21.94
N HIS A 111 47.07 -2.57 -21.25
CA HIS A 111 46.03 -3.51 -21.67
C HIS A 111 44.87 -2.85 -22.44
N GLU A 112 44.76 -1.52 -22.39
CA GLU A 112 43.64 -0.76 -22.94
C GLU A 112 43.32 -1.13 -24.39
N ALA A 113 44.27 -0.99 -25.32
CA ALA A 113 44.00 -1.20 -26.75
C ALA A 113 43.50 -2.63 -27.05
N ALA A 114 44.12 -3.64 -26.43
CA ALA A 114 43.74 -5.04 -26.61
C ALA A 114 42.37 -5.33 -25.96
N GLN A 115 42.09 -4.74 -24.80
CA GLN A 115 40.83 -4.94 -24.09
C GLN A 115 39.66 -4.27 -24.81
N ILE A 116 39.83 -3.07 -25.36
CA ILE A 116 38.81 -2.37 -26.17
C ILE A 116 38.46 -3.19 -27.42
N GLU A 117 39.46 -3.75 -28.11
CA GLU A 117 39.23 -4.65 -29.24
C GLU A 117 38.46 -5.91 -28.80
N ARG A 118 38.84 -6.51 -27.67
CA ARG A 118 38.21 -7.72 -27.12
C ARG A 118 36.75 -7.50 -26.71
N LEU A 119 36.42 -6.30 -26.24
CA LEU A 119 35.06 -5.86 -25.94
C LEU A 119 34.25 -5.50 -27.21
N GLY A 120 34.88 -5.48 -28.38
CA GLY A 120 34.23 -5.18 -29.67
C GLY A 120 33.86 -3.71 -29.84
N LEU A 121 34.57 -2.81 -29.18
CA LEU A 121 34.35 -1.36 -29.29
C LEU A 121 35.17 -0.79 -30.48
N PRO A 122 34.62 0.17 -31.23
CA PRO A 122 35.27 0.69 -32.43
C PRO A 122 36.49 1.57 -32.12
N GLU A 123 36.45 2.30 -31.01
CA GLU A 123 37.50 3.19 -30.51
C GLU A 123 37.54 3.10 -28.98
N SER A 124 38.65 3.52 -28.37
CA SER A 124 38.74 3.61 -26.91
C SER A 124 37.80 4.68 -26.40
N ASN A 125 36.94 4.31 -25.46
CA ASN A 125 36.04 5.20 -24.74
C ASN A 125 36.45 5.34 -23.26
N VAL A 126 37.68 4.96 -22.91
CA VAL A 126 38.20 5.03 -21.54
C VAL A 126 39.31 6.08 -21.41
N GLU A 127 39.44 6.68 -20.24
CA GLU A 127 40.52 7.60 -19.87
C GLU A 127 41.04 7.24 -18.47
N PHE A 128 42.36 7.19 -18.30
CA PHE A 128 43.01 6.90 -17.01
C PHE A 128 43.80 8.10 -16.51
N ILE A 129 43.44 8.61 -15.33
CA ILE A 129 44.01 9.83 -14.73
C ILE A 129 44.75 9.48 -13.44
N GLU A 130 46.00 9.94 -13.33
CA GLU A 130 46.75 9.87 -12.08
C GLU A 130 46.37 11.04 -11.18
N SER A 131 45.58 10.77 -10.13
CA SER A 131 45.19 11.76 -9.13
C SER A 131 44.80 11.09 -7.81
N TYR A 132 44.71 11.88 -6.75
CA TYR A 132 43.98 11.48 -5.56
C TYR A 132 42.47 11.57 -5.84
N ILE A 133 41.69 10.65 -5.30
CA ILE A 133 40.22 10.69 -5.45
C ILE A 133 39.60 11.94 -4.81
N GLU A 134 40.30 12.62 -3.90
CA GLU A 134 39.84 13.88 -3.31
C GLU A 134 40.21 15.12 -4.14
N ASP A 135 40.95 14.96 -5.23
CA ASP A 135 41.30 16.03 -6.18
C ASP A 135 40.81 15.64 -7.58
N MET A 136 39.60 16.07 -7.90
CA MET A 136 38.98 15.88 -9.23
C MET A 136 39.00 17.19 -10.04
N SER A 137 39.96 18.09 -9.79
CA SER A 137 40.02 19.42 -10.42
C SER A 137 40.17 19.40 -11.94
N MET A 138 40.62 18.28 -12.50
CA MET A 138 40.68 18.03 -13.95
C MET A 138 39.32 17.66 -14.56
N ILE A 139 38.34 17.28 -13.74
CA ILE A 139 36.98 16.94 -14.16
C ILE A 139 36.08 18.16 -13.98
N ALA A 140 35.34 18.51 -15.02
CA ALA A 140 34.44 19.65 -15.01
C ALA A 140 33.25 19.44 -14.06
N ASP A 141 32.67 20.54 -13.59
CA ASP A 141 31.41 20.52 -12.86
C ASP A 141 30.30 19.96 -13.75
N ASP A 142 29.35 19.23 -13.16
CA ASP A 142 28.17 18.71 -13.86
C ASP A 142 28.50 17.94 -15.16
N SER A 143 29.57 17.16 -15.19
CA SER A 143 30.04 16.45 -16.39
C SER A 143 29.84 14.93 -16.35
N VAL A 144 29.60 14.34 -15.18
CA VAL A 144 29.52 12.89 -14.97
C VAL A 144 28.08 12.44 -14.69
N ASP A 145 27.64 11.36 -15.33
CA ASP A 145 26.30 10.79 -15.11
C ASP A 145 26.27 9.80 -13.94
N VAL A 146 27.34 9.01 -13.77
CA VAL A 146 27.47 8.02 -12.69
C VAL A 146 28.87 8.03 -12.09
N VAL A 147 28.98 8.14 -10.77
CA VAL A 147 30.22 7.91 -10.03
C VAL A 147 30.14 6.55 -9.35
N ILE A 148 31.12 5.70 -9.60
CA ILE A 148 31.25 4.37 -9.01
C ILE A 148 32.51 4.27 -8.16
N SER A 149 32.49 3.36 -7.19
CA SER A 149 33.64 3.05 -6.33
C SER A 149 33.45 1.68 -5.68
N ASN A 150 34.55 0.95 -5.50
CA ASN A 150 34.56 -0.36 -4.84
C ASN A 150 35.55 -0.39 -3.67
N CYS A 151 35.08 -0.23 -2.43
CA CYS A 151 35.88 -0.34 -1.22
C CYS A 151 37.06 0.67 -1.08
N VAL A 152 37.02 1.81 -1.77
CA VAL A 152 38.11 2.83 -1.75
C VAL A 152 37.76 4.06 -0.89
N ILE A 153 36.49 4.44 -0.77
CA ILE A 153 36.08 5.67 -0.06
C ILE A 153 36.49 5.62 1.41
N ASN A 154 36.40 4.45 2.04
CA ASN A 154 36.81 4.27 3.43
C ASN A 154 38.30 4.51 3.69
N LEU A 155 39.16 4.35 2.68
CA LEU A 155 40.61 4.60 2.78
C LEU A 155 40.91 6.10 2.88
N SER A 156 40.05 6.94 2.29
CA SER A 156 40.20 8.39 2.33
C SER A 156 40.13 8.94 3.76
N PRO A 157 41.10 9.78 4.18
CA PRO A 157 41.01 10.55 5.40
C PRO A 157 40.15 11.83 5.26
N PHE A 158 39.71 12.18 4.05
CA PHE A 158 39.03 13.44 3.73
C PHE A 158 37.64 13.20 3.11
N LYS A 159 36.83 12.35 3.75
CA LYS A 159 35.54 11.91 3.20
C LYS A 159 34.57 13.05 2.88
N GLU A 160 34.51 14.08 3.72
CA GLU A 160 33.65 15.24 3.44
C GLU A 160 34.06 15.99 2.16
N GLU A 161 35.36 16.19 1.94
CA GLU A 161 35.89 16.85 0.75
C GLU A 161 35.67 15.98 -0.49
N LEU A 162 35.88 14.66 -0.35
CA LEU A 162 35.61 13.68 -1.39
C LEU A 162 34.13 13.69 -1.82
N PHE A 163 33.18 13.66 -0.89
CA PHE A 163 31.75 13.73 -1.26
C PHE A 163 31.39 15.06 -1.91
N ARG A 164 31.96 16.19 -1.48
CA ARG A 164 31.78 17.48 -2.15
C ARG A 164 32.27 17.45 -3.60
N GLU A 165 33.44 16.86 -3.85
CA GLU A 165 33.96 16.69 -5.21
C GLU A 165 33.08 15.75 -6.07
N ILE A 166 32.64 14.62 -5.51
CA ILE A 166 31.70 13.70 -6.17
C ILE A 166 30.44 14.45 -6.62
N PHE A 167 29.82 15.21 -5.71
CA PHE A 167 28.60 15.95 -6.03
C PHE A 167 28.85 17.18 -6.90
N ARG A 168 30.06 17.74 -6.94
CA ARG A 168 30.44 18.79 -7.90
C ARG A 168 30.46 18.24 -9.33
N VAL A 169 31.11 17.11 -9.56
CA VAL A 169 31.28 16.53 -10.91
C VAL A 169 30.02 15.84 -11.44
N LEU A 170 29.15 15.33 -10.55
CA LEU A 170 27.87 14.74 -10.95
C LEU A 170 26.96 15.79 -11.59
N LYS A 171 26.38 15.46 -12.74
CA LYS A 171 25.27 16.21 -13.35
C LYS A 171 24.06 16.27 -12.42
N PRO A 172 23.16 17.26 -12.54
CA PRO A 172 21.83 17.17 -11.95
C PRO A 172 21.13 15.89 -12.42
N GLY A 173 20.68 15.06 -11.48
CA GLY A 173 20.13 13.73 -11.74
C GLY A 173 21.14 12.60 -11.87
N GLY A 174 22.44 12.91 -11.83
CA GLY A 174 23.53 11.95 -11.82
C GLY A 174 23.58 11.16 -10.50
N GLU A 175 24.09 9.93 -10.57
CA GLU A 175 24.06 8.96 -9.47
C GLU A 175 25.46 8.67 -8.90
N LEU A 176 25.61 8.71 -7.58
CA LEU A 176 26.66 8.01 -6.86
C LEU A 176 26.17 6.58 -6.59
N TYR A 177 26.86 5.56 -7.09
CA TYR A 177 26.55 4.15 -6.88
C TYR A 177 27.81 3.39 -6.49
N PHE A 178 27.94 3.01 -5.22
CA PHE A 178 29.21 2.45 -4.71
C PHE A 178 28.98 1.35 -3.68
N SER A 179 29.96 0.45 -3.59
CA SER A 179 30.02 -0.58 -2.56
C SER A 179 31.15 -0.26 -1.59
N ASP A 180 30.87 -0.23 -0.29
CA ASP A 180 31.89 -0.05 0.75
C ASP A 180 31.45 -0.66 2.09
N ILE A 181 32.35 -0.71 3.06
CA ILE A 181 32.07 -1.20 4.42
C ILE A 181 31.44 -0.09 5.26
N PHE A 182 30.28 -0.39 5.84
CA PHE A 182 29.60 0.47 6.80
C PHE A 182 29.62 -0.13 8.19
N SER A 183 29.58 0.75 9.19
CA SER A 183 29.46 0.37 10.60
C SER A 183 28.07 0.72 11.14
N ASP A 184 27.57 -0.09 12.07
CA ASP A 184 26.31 0.17 12.78
C ASP A 184 26.44 1.29 13.83
N ARG A 185 27.68 1.71 14.14
CA ARG A 185 28.04 2.74 15.11
C ARG A 185 29.42 3.33 14.80
N ARG A 186 29.72 4.50 15.36
CA ARG A 186 31.01 5.17 15.18
C ARG A 186 32.19 4.32 15.64
N VAL A 187 33.18 4.18 14.77
CA VAL A 187 34.47 3.56 15.09
C VAL A 187 35.28 4.50 16.00
N PRO A 188 35.84 4.02 17.14
CA PRO A 188 36.63 4.85 18.05
C PRO A 188 37.86 5.50 17.39
N GLU A 189 38.16 6.75 17.79
CA GLU A 189 39.29 7.53 17.25
C GLU A 189 40.64 6.80 17.32
N GLY A 190 40.86 6.02 18.38
CA GLY A 190 42.10 5.26 18.57
C GLY A 190 42.34 4.14 17.55
N PHE A 191 41.35 3.78 16.73
CA PHE A 191 41.48 2.74 15.70
C PHE A 191 41.83 3.28 14.32
N TYR A 192 41.66 4.59 14.05
CA TYR A 192 41.97 5.17 12.73
C TYR A 192 43.45 5.09 12.35
N ASP A 193 44.32 5.06 13.36
CA ASP A 193 45.77 4.94 13.22
C ASP A 193 46.26 3.47 13.25
N ASP A 194 45.37 2.47 13.40
CA ASP A 194 45.76 1.04 13.34
C ASP A 194 45.91 0.63 11.85
N PRO A 195 47.12 0.32 11.38
CA PRO A 195 47.38 0.05 9.95
C PRO A 195 46.71 -1.24 9.47
N ILE A 196 46.48 -2.21 10.36
CA ILE A 196 45.80 -3.47 10.01
C ILE A 196 44.32 -3.20 9.84
N LEU A 197 43.67 -2.55 10.82
CA LEU A 197 42.24 -2.22 10.71
C LEU A 197 41.95 -1.28 9.53
N ARG A 198 42.91 -0.43 9.16
CA ARG A 198 42.76 0.50 8.03
C ARG A 198 42.94 -0.18 6.68
N GLY A 199 43.94 -1.07 6.55
CA GLY A 199 44.14 -1.87 5.34
C GLY A 199 42.96 -2.81 5.03
N GLU A 200 42.23 -3.23 6.07
CA GLU A 200 41.01 -4.04 5.95
C GLU A 200 39.73 -3.20 5.78
N CYS A 201 39.83 -1.88 5.53
CA CYS A 201 38.71 -0.93 5.43
C CYS A 201 37.80 -0.82 6.68
N LEU A 202 38.16 -1.42 7.81
CA LEU A 202 37.34 -1.45 9.04
C LEU A 202 37.45 -0.16 9.86
N SER A 203 38.66 0.37 10.06
CA SER A 203 38.83 1.58 10.87
C SER A 203 38.30 2.84 10.21
N GLY A 204 38.27 2.84 8.87
CA GLY A 204 37.72 3.92 8.05
C GLY A 204 36.22 3.83 7.80
N ALA A 205 35.57 2.73 8.23
CA ALA A 205 34.18 2.43 7.91
C ALA A 205 33.21 3.51 8.41
N MET A 206 32.36 3.98 7.51
CA MET A 206 31.40 5.05 7.82
C MET A 206 30.24 4.51 8.65
N TYR A 207 29.89 5.22 9.73
CA TYR A 207 28.59 5.03 10.37
C TYR A 207 27.51 5.56 9.42
N ILE A 208 26.46 4.76 9.17
CA ILE A 208 25.43 5.07 8.17
C ILE A 208 24.79 6.45 8.34
N GLU A 209 24.52 6.90 9.57
CA GLU A 209 23.93 8.23 9.80
C GLU A 209 24.93 9.37 9.62
N ASP A 210 26.22 9.13 9.85
CA ASP A 210 27.25 10.14 9.54
C ASP A 210 27.42 10.26 8.02
N PHE A 211 27.33 9.16 7.28
CA PHE A 211 27.25 9.19 5.81
C PHE A 211 26.05 10.00 5.31
N ARG A 212 24.85 9.74 5.86
CA ARG A 212 23.63 10.49 5.49
C ARG A 212 23.76 12.00 5.75
N ARG A 213 24.46 12.39 6.82
CA ARG A 213 24.78 13.80 7.13
C ARG A 213 25.78 14.40 6.15
N MET A 214 26.82 13.67 5.76
CA MET A 214 27.78 14.14 4.75
C MET A 214 27.11 14.37 3.39
N LEU A 215 26.18 13.48 2.99
CA LEU A 215 25.38 13.71 1.79
C LEU A 215 24.52 14.98 1.91
N ALA A 216 23.92 15.22 3.08
CA ALA A 216 23.07 16.39 3.30
C ALA A 216 23.82 17.70 3.07
N ASP A 217 25.09 17.78 3.49
CA ASP A 217 25.98 18.90 3.21
C ASP A 217 26.27 19.09 1.70
N CYS A 218 26.09 18.03 0.91
CA CYS A 218 26.22 18.03 -0.56
C CYS A 218 24.89 18.29 -1.28
N GLY A 219 23.79 18.55 -0.55
CA GLY A 219 22.49 18.92 -1.11
C GLY A 219 21.48 17.78 -1.26
N THR A 220 21.76 16.57 -0.77
CA THR A 220 20.77 15.47 -0.72
C THR A 220 20.96 14.62 0.54
N GLN A 221 19.91 14.22 1.23
CA GLN A 221 20.01 13.25 2.34
C GLN A 221 19.38 11.90 2.01
N VAL A 222 18.95 11.73 0.75
CA VAL A 222 18.26 10.55 0.27
C VAL A 222 19.30 9.61 -0.34
N CYS A 223 19.44 8.46 0.29
CA CYS A 223 20.23 7.34 -0.21
C CYS A 223 19.45 6.04 -0.02
N TYR A 224 19.65 5.11 -0.94
CA TYR A 224 19.00 3.80 -0.92
C TYR A 224 20.04 2.69 -0.78
N ASP A 225 19.76 1.74 0.10
CA ASP A 225 20.59 0.54 0.30
C ASP A 225 20.12 -0.55 -0.67
N VAL A 226 20.91 -0.79 -1.71
CA VAL A 226 20.57 -1.70 -2.82
C VAL A 226 20.85 -3.15 -2.43
N ALA A 227 21.93 -3.38 -1.70
CA ALA A 227 22.34 -4.68 -1.23
C ALA A 227 23.23 -4.51 0.00
N HIS A 228 22.96 -5.28 1.05
CA HIS A 228 23.80 -5.32 2.23
C HIS A 228 24.14 -6.76 2.63
N GLU A 229 25.35 -6.94 3.12
CA GLU A 229 25.84 -8.23 3.60
C GLU A 229 26.61 -8.02 4.91
N PRO A 230 26.20 -8.65 6.02
CA PRO A 230 26.94 -8.57 7.27
C PRO A 230 28.37 -9.10 7.11
N LEU A 231 29.32 -8.41 7.71
CA LEU A 231 30.73 -8.81 7.71
C LEU A 231 31.07 -9.45 9.05
N GLU A 232 31.53 -10.71 9.01
CA GLU A 232 32.04 -11.41 10.18
C GLU A 232 33.56 -11.22 10.31
N VAL A 233 34.01 -10.73 11.47
CA VAL A 233 35.43 -10.58 11.76
C VAL A 233 35.96 -11.91 12.31
N GLY A 234 36.57 -12.72 11.43
CA GLY A 234 37.07 -14.05 11.78
C GLY A 234 38.30 -14.08 12.70
N ASP A 235 39.09 -13.00 12.75
CA ASP A 235 40.25 -12.91 13.64
C ASP A 235 39.85 -12.50 15.07
N PHE A 236 40.13 -13.37 16.03
CA PHE A 236 39.76 -13.16 17.44
C PHE A 236 40.40 -11.91 18.08
N GLN A 237 41.62 -11.55 17.69
CA GLN A 237 42.30 -10.35 18.22
C GLN A 237 41.67 -9.07 17.66
N ILE A 238 41.35 -9.07 16.37
CA ILE A 238 40.64 -7.97 15.70
C ILE A 238 39.23 -7.84 16.28
N ALA A 239 38.49 -8.94 16.41
CA ALA A 239 37.14 -8.95 17.01
C ALA A 239 37.14 -8.44 18.47
N THR A 240 38.11 -8.86 19.28
CA THR A 240 38.26 -8.39 20.66
C THR A 240 38.56 -6.89 20.74
N LYS A 241 39.37 -6.36 19.80
CA LYS A 241 39.66 -4.92 19.70
C LYS A 241 38.41 -4.14 19.29
N LEU A 242 37.68 -4.59 18.26
CA LEU A 242 36.50 -3.91 17.72
C LEU A 242 35.29 -3.98 18.65
N GLY A 243 35.25 -4.96 19.57
CA GLY A 243 34.20 -5.08 20.57
C GLY A 243 32.86 -5.47 19.94
N SER A 244 31.85 -4.62 20.06
CA SER A 244 30.48 -4.87 19.57
C SER A 244 30.10 -4.01 18.36
N ILE A 245 31.08 -3.54 17.59
CA ILE A 245 30.84 -2.81 16.34
C ILE A 245 30.42 -3.83 15.27
N GLY A 246 29.23 -3.66 14.71
CA GLY A 246 28.77 -4.44 13.57
C GLY A 246 29.24 -3.79 12.27
N PHE A 247 29.75 -4.60 11.34
CA PHE A 247 30.15 -4.17 10.01
C PHE A 247 29.29 -4.85 8.95
N ALA A 248 29.06 -4.17 7.84
CA ALA A 248 28.39 -4.74 6.68
C ALA A 248 28.97 -4.14 5.40
N SER A 249 29.17 -4.96 4.38
CA SER A 249 29.34 -4.46 3.00
C SER A 249 27.99 -3.95 2.53
N ARG A 250 27.92 -2.70 2.07
CA ARG A 250 26.67 -2.12 1.52
C ARG A 250 26.93 -1.51 0.16
N THR A 251 26.01 -1.76 -0.76
CA THR A 251 25.93 -1.07 -2.04
C THR A 251 24.89 0.03 -1.91
N MET A 252 25.36 1.26 -1.89
CA MET A 252 24.54 2.44 -1.68
C MET A 252 24.36 3.18 -3.01
N ARG A 253 23.19 3.82 -3.16
CA ARG A 253 22.95 4.78 -4.24
C ARG A 253 22.39 6.09 -3.72
N ALA A 254 22.77 7.18 -4.37
CA ALA A 254 22.22 8.52 -4.16
C ALA A 254 22.28 9.30 -5.46
N ILE A 255 21.34 10.23 -5.70
CA ILE A 255 21.41 11.12 -6.86
C ILE A 255 21.58 12.58 -6.44
N LYS A 256 22.20 13.38 -7.30
CA LYS A 256 22.25 14.83 -7.16
C LYS A 256 20.91 15.45 -7.56
N CYS A 257 20.07 15.75 -6.59
CA CYS A 257 18.78 16.41 -6.80
C CYS A 257 18.42 17.29 -5.60
N ASP A 258 17.91 18.49 -5.85
CA ASP A 258 17.52 19.49 -4.86
C ASP A 258 16.03 19.44 -4.48
N LYS A 259 15.28 18.50 -5.04
CA LYS A 259 13.82 18.35 -4.87
C LYS A 259 13.42 17.38 -3.76
N PHE A 260 14.38 16.78 -3.07
CA PHE A 260 14.09 15.81 -2.03
C PHE A 260 13.57 16.46 -0.76
N GLU A 261 12.62 15.78 -0.12
CA GLU A 261 12.19 16.05 1.25
C GLU A 261 13.13 15.33 2.24
N ASP A 262 13.13 15.77 3.49
CA ASP A 262 13.98 15.17 4.53
C ASP A 262 13.54 13.77 4.97
N ARG A 263 12.31 13.41 4.63
CA ARG A 263 11.68 12.12 4.93
C ARG A 263 10.94 11.57 3.72
N GLU A 264 10.77 10.25 3.71
CA GLU A 264 9.86 9.56 2.80
C GLU A 264 8.40 9.88 3.15
N GLU A 265 7.76 10.72 2.33
CA GLU A 265 6.38 11.17 2.49
C GLU A 265 5.44 10.52 1.46
N ASP A 266 4.18 10.27 1.85
CA ASP A 266 3.18 9.64 0.98
C ASP A 266 2.28 10.68 0.30
N TYR A 267 2.38 10.70 -1.03
CA TYR A 267 1.54 11.50 -1.92
C TYR A 267 0.64 10.63 -2.81
N GLN A 268 0.40 9.39 -2.38
CA GLN A 268 -0.41 8.37 -3.04
C GLN A 268 0.05 8.10 -4.48
N GLN A 269 1.37 8.12 -4.68
CA GLN A 269 1.98 7.90 -5.98
C GLN A 269 2.24 6.40 -6.21
N THR A 270 2.22 6.02 -7.48
CA THR A 270 2.65 4.70 -7.93
C THR A 270 3.64 4.85 -9.06
N ALA A 271 4.59 3.92 -9.14
CA ALA A 271 5.46 3.76 -10.31
C ALA A 271 5.22 2.40 -10.96
N THR A 272 5.29 2.38 -12.28
CA THR A 272 5.25 1.16 -13.09
C THR A 272 6.51 1.07 -13.92
N TYR A 273 7.28 0.00 -13.73
CA TYR A 273 8.45 -0.29 -14.56
C TYR A 273 8.01 -0.80 -15.95
N LEU A 274 8.57 -0.21 -17.00
CA LEU A 274 8.19 -0.50 -18.39
C LEU A 274 8.95 -1.70 -19.01
N GLY A 275 9.99 -2.20 -18.33
CA GLY A 275 10.78 -3.32 -18.85
C GLY A 275 11.66 -2.96 -20.04
N THR A 276 12.03 -1.69 -20.19
CA THR A 276 12.77 -1.15 -21.35
C THR A 276 14.28 -1.15 -21.17
N MET A 277 14.82 -1.40 -19.96
CA MET A 277 16.26 -1.55 -19.75
C MET A 277 16.75 -2.90 -20.32
N PRO A 278 17.77 -2.92 -21.20
CA PRO A 278 18.32 -4.16 -21.77
C PRO A 278 18.84 -5.14 -20.71
N GLU A 279 19.45 -4.62 -19.65
CA GLU A 279 20.12 -5.36 -18.58
C GLU A 279 19.13 -6.19 -17.75
N ASN A 280 17.91 -5.69 -17.58
CA ASN A 280 16.86 -6.44 -16.90
C ASN A 280 15.44 -6.02 -17.35
N LYS A 281 14.89 -6.76 -18.31
CA LYS A 281 13.53 -6.48 -18.84
C LYS A 281 12.39 -6.88 -17.90
N ARG A 282 12.66 -7.64 -16.83
CA ARG A 282 11.62 -8.27 -15.98
C ARG A 282 11.33 -7.46 -14.73
N TYR A 283 12.38 -6.94 -14.10
CA TYR A 283 12.25 -6.17 -12.87
C TYR A 283 13.37 -5.14 -12.73
N PHE A 284 13.16 -4.19 -11.82
CA PHE A 284 14.17 -3.25 -11.36
C PHE A 284 14.11 -3.17 -9.84
N ASP A 285 15.27 -3.25 -9.20
CA ASP A 285 15.40 -3.08 -7.75
C ASP A 285 15.92 -1.67 -7.49
N LEU A 286 15.11 -0.86 -6.81
CA LEU A 286 15.53 0.46 -6.38
C LEU A 286 16.42 0.34 -5.16
N ASP A 287 15.99 -0.47 -4.19
CA ASP A 287 16.69 -0.80 -2.96
C ASP A 287 16.45 -2.28 -2.59
N SER A 288 16.90 -2.71 -1.41
CA SER A 288 16.75 -4.10 -0.95
C SER A 288 15.30 -4.52 -0.68
N GLU A 289 14.36 -3.59 -0.57
CA GLU A 289 12.95 -3.82 -0.20
C GLU A 289 11.98 -3.56 -1.37
N VAL A 290 12.33 -2.65 -2.28
CA VAL A 290 11.46 -2.14 -3.34
C VAL A 290 11.87 -2.69 -4.70
N ARG A 291 11.13 -3.72 -5.12
CA ARG A 291 11.22 -4.32 -6.45
C ARG A 291 10.05 -3.92 -7.34
N PHE A 292 10.35 -3.33 -8.49
CA PHE A 292 9.38 -3.07 -9.55
C PHE A 292 9.35 -4.23 -10.54
N ILE A 293 8.22 -4.92 -10.63
CA ILE A 293 7.98 -5.93 -11.67
C ILE A 293 7.37 -5.24 -12.88
N LYS A 294 7.83 -5.60 -14.09
CA LYS A 294 7.32 -5.04 -15.35
C LYS A 294 5.79 -5.02 -15.40
N ASP A 295 5.23 -3.89 -15.83
CA ASP A 295 3.79 -3.62 -16.02
C ASP A 295 2.95 -3.73 -14.73
N ARG A 296 3.59 -3.83 -13.56
CA ARG A 296 2.90 -3.82 -12.26
C ARG A 296 3.12 -2.48 -11.57
N PRO A 297 2.03 -1.72 -11.30
CA PRO A 297 2.10 -0.57 -10.42
C PRO A 297 2.51 -1.00 -9.01
N VAL A 298 3.45 -0.25 -8.43
CA VAL A 298 3.93 -0.38 -7.05
C VAL A 298 3.74 0.99 -6.38
N ALA A 299 3.25 1.02 -5.14
CA ALA A 299 3.14 2.25 -4.39
C ALA A 299 4.54 2.75 -3.99
N ILE A 300 4.78 4.06 -4.10
CA ILE A 300 6.07 4.69 -3.84
C ILE A 300 5.89 6.00 -3.07
N SER A 301 6.93 6.42 -2.37
CA SER A 301 6.99 7.72 -1.69
C SER A 301 7.27 8.88 -2.66
N GLY A 302 7.17 10.11 -2.15
CA GLY A 302 7.54 11.33 -2.88
C GLY A 302 9.02 11.39 -3.26
N ASN A 303 9.94 10.95 -2.40
CA ASN A 303 11.37 10.93 -2.74
C ASN A 303 11.68 9.82 -3.76
N MET A 304 11.09 8.64 -3.65
CA MET A 304 11.24 7.60 -4.67
C MET A 304 10.71 8.06 -6.03
N ALA A 305 9.58 8.78 -6.06
CA ALA A 305 9.06 9.38 -7.29
C ALA A 305 10.05 10.41 -7.86
N THR A 306 10.56 11.30 -7.01
CA THR A 306 11.57 12.31 -7.38
C THR A 306 12.83 11.65 -7.93
N PHE A 307 13.31 10.57 -7.31
CA PHE A 307 14.47 9.80 -7.75
C PHE A 307 14.24 9.23 -9.16
N LEU A 308 13.10 8.57 -9.38
CA LEU A 308 12.79 7.95 -10.67
C LEU A 308 12.60 8.99 -11.78
N GLU A 309 11.94 10.12 -11.49
CA GLU A 309 11.62 11.15 -12.48
C GLU A 309 12.82 12.04 -12.86
N ASN A 310 13.78 12.23 -11.95
CA ASN A 310 14.91 13.15 -12.14
C ASN A 310 16.25 12.44 -12.33
N SER A 311 16.24 11.12 -12.57
CA SER A 311 17.44 10.35 -12.91
C SER A 311 17.33 9.77 -14.31
N ARG A 312 18.42 9.14 -14.77
CA ARG A 312 18.44 8.39 -16.04
C ARG A 312 17.42 7.25 -16.11
N TYR A 313 16.80 6.86 -14.99
CA TYR A 313 15.74 5.86 -14.95
C TYR A 313 14.40 6.37 -15.48
N ALA A 314 14.18 7.69 -15.59
CA ALA A 314 12.89 8.29 -15.95
C ALA A 314 12.24 7.69 -17.23
N PRO A 315 12.97 7.45 -18.35
CA PRO A 315 12.38 6.87 -19.56
C PRO A 315 11.87 5.43 -19.38
N HIS A 316 12.24 4.77 -18.28
CA HIS A 316 11.93 3.38 -17.99
C HIS A 316 10.75 3.21 -17.02
N PHE A 317 10.18 4.30 -16.53
CA PHE A 317 9.09 4.30 -15.56
C PHE A 317 7.91 5.17 -15.99
N LYS A 318 6.72 4.73 -15.59
CA LYS A 318 5.53 5.58 -15.55
C LYS A 318 5.19 5.88 -14.10
N VAL A 319 5.39 7.12 -13.69
CA VAL A 319 5.06 7.63 -12.35
C VAL A 319 3.73 8.38 -12.39
N THR A 320 2.85 8.15 -11.43
CA THR A 320 1.59 8.91 -11.33
C THR A 320 1.82 10.29 -10.69
N PRO A 321 1.03 11.31 -11.05
CA PRO A 321 1.13 12.64 -10.45
C PRO A 321 0.99 12.61 -8.93
N ARG A 322 1.68 13.54 -8.27
CA ARG A 322 1.57 13.83 -6.83
C ARG A 322 0.12 14.22 -6.49
N ARG A 323 -0.44 13.64 -5.42
CA ARG A 323 -1.77 13.97 -4.86
C ARG A 323 -1.62 14.65 -3.50
N ASP A 324 -2.72 14.73 -2.75
CA ASP A 324 -2.73 15.23 -1.38
C ASP A 324 -1.80 14.42 -0.48
N HIS A 325 -1.07 15.14 0.39
CA HIS A 325 -0.21 14.56 1.41
C HIS A 325 -1.03 13.79 2.44
N VAL A 326 -0.64 12.53 2.70
CA VAL A 326 -1.31 11.67 3.68
C VAL A 326 -0.39 11.25 4.84
N GLY A 327 0.72 11.96 5.03
CA GLY A 327 1.70 11.70 6.08
C GLY A 327 2.87 10.81 5.64
N PRO A 328 3.62 10.24 6.60
CA PRO A 328 4.80 9.44 6.32
C PRO A 328 4.50 8.20 5.47
N PHE A 329 5.39 7.89 4.52
CA PHE A 329 5.27 6.72 3.68
C PHE A 329 5.57 5.42 4.45
N ASP A 330 4.69 4.44 4.25
CA ASP A 330 4.84 3.05 4.70
C ASP A 330 4.55 2.16 3.48
N PHE A 331 5.56 1.37 3.10
CA PHE A 331 5.53 0.60 1.87
C PHE A 331 4.50 -0.55 1.91
N GLU A 332 4.38 -1.25 3.03
CA GLU A 332 3.47 -2.38 3.18
C GLU A 332 2.02 -1.91 3.16
N VAL A 333 1.71 -0.87 3.93
CA VAL A 333 0.37 -0.29 4.00
C VAL A 333 -0.05 0.28 2.65
N ALA A 334 0.82 1.02 1.97
CA ALA A 334 0.50 1.62 0.66
C ALA A 334 0.26 0.56 -0.42
N ASN A 335 1.08 -0.49 -0.46
CA ASN A 335 0.89 -1.57 -1.43
C ASN A 335 -0.33 -2.44 -1.11
N ALA A 336 -0.66 -2.65 0.17
CA ALA A 336 -1.88 -3.33 0.58
C ALA A 336 -3.11 -2.54 0.11
N ALA A 337 -3.14 -1.22 0.34
CA ALA A 337 -4.20 -0.35 -0.15
C ALA A 337 -4.36 -0.45 -1.67
N LEU A 338 -3.25 -0.41 -2.42
CA LEU A 338 -3.26 -0.58 -3.87
C LEU A 338 -3.86 -1.92 -4.31
N GLN A 339 -3.64 -3.00 -3.57
CA GLN A 339 -4.26 -4.31 -3.87
C GLN A 339 -5.77 -4.31 -3.63
N VAL A 340 -6.23 -3.69 -2.55
CA VAL A 340 -7.66 -3.57 -2.24
C VAL A 340 -8.37 -2.73 -3.29
N THR A 341 -7.80 -1.58 -3.68
CA THR A 341 -8.36 -0.75 -4.78
C THR A 341 -8.44 -1.51 -6.10
N ARG A 342 -7.58 -2.50 -6.32
CA ARG A 342 -7.60 -3.38 -7.51
C ARG A 342 -8.56 -4.57 -7.38
N GLY A 343 -9.30 -4.68 -6.27
CA GLY A 343 -10.20 -5.80 -5.99
C GLY A 343 -9.49 -7.14 -5.78
N LYS A 344 -8.18 -7.13 -5.47
CA LYS A 344 -7.38 -8.36 -5.30
C LYS A 344 -7.33 -8.88 -3.87
N ARG A 345 -7.68 -8.06 -2.89
CA ARG A 345 -7.69 -8.42 -1.47
C ARG A 345 -8.93 -7.81 -0.82
N SER A 346 -9.70 -8.62 -0.10
CA SER A 346 -10.81 -8.17 0.75
C SER A 346 -10.32 -8.02 2.19
N VAL A 347 -10.86 -7.06 2.92
CA VAL A 347 -10.73 -7.01 4.37
C VAL A 347 -11.69 -8.04 4.96
N ASP A 348 -11.14 -9.10 5.52
CA ASP A 348 -11.85 -10.19 6.16
C ASP A 348 -11.77 -10.08 7.69
N LEU A 349 -12.31 -11.09 8.38
CA LEU A 349 -12.32 -11.12 9.84
C LEU A 349 -10.91 -11.13 10.44
N GLU A 350 -9.98 -11.90 9.85
CA GLU A 350 -8.59 -11.99 10.33
C GLU A 350 -7.91 -10.61 10.31
N TRP A 351 -8.08 -9.85 9.22
CA TRP A 351 -7.56 -8.49 9.13
C TRP A 351 -8.12 -7.56 10.22
N ILE A 352 -9.44 -7.64 10.47
CA ILE A 352 -10.10 -6.83 11.49
C ILE A 352 -9.57 -7.21 12.88
N GLU A 353 -9.41 -8.50 13.17
CA GLU A 353 -8.87 -9.01 14.43
C GLU A 353 -7.42 -8.59 14.65
N ASP A 354 -6.57 -8.68 13.62
CA ASP A 354 -5.18 -8.21 13.66
C ASP A 354 -5.08 -6.71 13.94
N SER A 355 -5.92 -5.91 13.28
CA SER A 355 -6.00 -4.46 13.54
C SER A 355 -6.39 -4.18 15.00
N CYS A 356 -7.42 -4.85 15.51
CA CYS A 356 -7.82 -4.71 16.90
C CYS A 356 -6.73 -5.16 17.87
N ALA A 357 -6.01 -6.25 17.57
CA ALA A 357 -4.90 -6.74 18.39
C ALA A 357 -3.73 -5.74 18.44
N ARG A 358 -3.34 -5.15 17.29
CA ARG A 358 -2.30 -4.10 17.25
C ARG A 358 -2.67 -2.87 18.07
N LEU A 359 -3.96 -2.55 18.15
CA LEU A 359 -4.49 -1.38 18.86
C LEU A 359 -4.88 -1.65 20.32
N ASP A 360 -4.65 -2.87 20.82
CA ASP A 360 -5.09 -3.32 22.15
C ASP A 360 -6.60 -3.09 22.40
N ILE A 361 -7.41 -3.28 21.36
CA ILE A 361 -8.87 -3.16 21.43
C ILE A 361 -9.43 -4.44 22.05
N GLU A 362 -10.15 -4.29 23.18
CA GLU A 362 -10.77 -5.41 23.86
C GLU A 362 -11.80 -6.13 22.97
N PRO A 363 -11.88 -7.48 22.97
CA PRO A 363 -12.91 -8.21 22.24
C PRO A 363 -14.33 -7.76 22.62
N PHE A 364 -15.19 -7.56 21.62
CA PHE A 364 -16.54 -7.02 21.80
C PHE A 364 -17.36 -7.75 22.88
N GLU A 365 -17.33 -9.08 22.89
CA GLU A 365 -18.06 -9.89 23.88
C GLU A 365 -17.66 -9.62 25.33
N ARG A 366 -16.40 -9.23 25.57
CA ARG A 366 -15.90 -8.98 26.93
C ARG A 366 -16.47 -7.68 27.50
N ARG A 367 -16.69 -6.66 26.66
CA ARG A 367 -17.27 -5.37 27.06
C ARG A 367 -18.77 -5.44 27.36
N ILE A 368 -19.46 -6.49 26.90
CA ILE A 368 -20.87 -6.71 27.22
C ILE A 368 -21.01 -7.19 28.68
N HIS A 369 -21.59 -6.35 29.54
CA HIS A 369 -21.79 -6.67 30.95
C HIS A 369 -22.84 -7.77 31.19
N ASP A 370 -24.01 -7.66 30.55
CA ASP A 370 -25.07 -8.67 30.63
C ASP A 370 -24.92 -9.71 29.53
N LYS A 371 -24.43 -10.91 29.89
CA LYS A 371 -24.20 -12.00 28.94
C LYS A 371 -25.50 -12.56 28.34
N ALA A 372 -26.68 -12.31 28.91
CA ALA A 372 -27.94 -12.68 28.29
C ALA A 372 -28.22 -11.89 26.99
N LEU A 373 -27.55 -10.75 26.80
CA LEU A 373 -27.62 -9.96 25.55
C LEU A 373 -26.85 -10.60 24.39
N LEU A 374 -25.99 -11.59 24.65
CA LEU A 374 -25.32 -12.40 23.63
C LEU A 374 -26.21 -13.50 23.06
N GLU A 375 -27.46 -13.60 23.51
CA GLU A 375 -28.43 -14.54 22.99
C GLU A 375 -29.52 -13.81 22.20
N SER A 376 -30.03 -14.48 21.17
CA SER A 376 -31.15 -13.97 20.38
C SER A 376 -32.37 -13.72 21.27
N ALA A 377 -33.05 -12.60 21.05
CA ALA A 377 -34.36 -12.33 21.60
C ALA A 377 -35.45 -13.01 20.75
N ARG A 378 -36.72 -12.63 20.96
CA ARG A 378 -37.78 -13.01 20.03
C ARG A 378 -37.46 -12.37 18.67
N LEU A 379 -37.36 -13.21 17.65
CA LEU A 379 -37.15 -12.76 16.28
C LEU A 379 -38.46 -12.16 15.76
N ASP A 380 -38.34 -11.00 15.13
CA ASP A 380 -39.46 -10.20 14.62
C ASP A 380 -39.28 -9.90 13.13
N THR A 381 -38.05 -9.67 12.70
CA THR A 381 -37.71 -9.35 11.31
C THR A 381 -36.93 -10.48 10.65
N MET A 382 -37.33 -10.86 9.45
CA MET A 382 -36.55 -11.72 8.55
C MET A 382 -36.05 -10.84 7.42
N GLN A 383 -34.73 -10.65 7.36
CA GLN A 383 -34.09 -9.89 6.29
C GLN A 383 -33.54 -10.85 5.24
N VAL A 384 -33.80 -10.56 3.96
CA VAL A 384 -33.59 -11.50 2.85
C VAL A 384 -32.81 -10.83 1.74
N ASN A 385 -31.61 -11.32 1.46
CA ASN A 385 -30.76 -10.85 0.37
C ASN A 385 -31.17 -11.57 -0.92
N VAL A 386 -31.94 -10.91 -1.79
CA VAL A 386 -32.50 -11.58 -2.98
C VAL A 386 -31.58 -11.56 -4.20
N THR A 387 -30.58 -10.68 -4.23
CA THR A 387 -29.56 -10.63 -5.30
C THR A 387 -28.37 -9.76 -4.90
N TYR A 388 -27.20 -9.99 -5.50
CA TYR A 388 -26.07 -9.04 -5.46
C TYR A 388 -25.88 -8.25 -6.75
N ARG A 389 -26.72 -8.51 -7.75
CA ARG A 389 -26.79 -7.71 -8.97
C ARG A 389 -27.28 -6.32 -8.61
N CYS A 390 -26.56 -5.31 -9.07
CA CYS A 390 -26.90 -3.91 -8.84
C CYS A 390 -26.54 -3.12 -10.09
N ASN A 391 -27.35 -2.14 -10.48
CA ASN A 391 -26.98 -1.22 -11.56
C ASN A 391 -25.89 -0.22 -11.16
N LEU A 392 -25.53 -0.16 -9.87
CA LEU A 392 -24.50 0.72 -9.31
C LEU A 392 -23.34 -0.05 -8.67
N ALA A 393 -22.21 0.62 -8.47
CA ALA A 393 -21.05 0.12 -7.74
C ALA A 393 -20.61 1.12 -6.66
N CYS A 394 -21.50 1.43 -5.71
CA CYS A 394 -21.30 2.47 -4.71
C CYS A 394 -20.05 2.26 -3.84
N ASN A 395 -19.34 3.34 -3.53
CA ASN A 395 -18.09 3.35 -2.78
C ASN A 395 -18.22 2.87 -1.31
N HIS A 396 -19.39 2.98 -0.71
CA HIS A 396 -19.67 2.54 0.67
C HIS A 396 -20.26 1.11 0.75
N CYS A 397 -20.46 0.42 -0.37
CA CYS A 397 -21.13 -0.87 -0.37
C CYS A 397 -20.25 -1.95 0.27
N TYR A 398 -20.67 -2.43 1.46
CA TYR A 398 -19.97 -3.50 2.18
C TYR A 398 -20.27 -4.90 1.61
N LEU A 399 -21.45 -5.11 1.02
CA LEU A 399 -21.79 -6.33 0.25
C LEU A 399 -20.99 -6.48 -1.05
N GLY A 400 -20.37 -5.40 -1.55
CA GLY A 400 -19.60 -5.42 -2.79
C GLY A 400 -20.44 -5.52 -4.07
N CYS A 401 -21.78 -5.40 -4.01
CA CYS A 401 -22.69 -5.51 -5.14
C CYS A 401 -22.32 -4.60 -6.32
N SER A 402 -22.57 -5.08 -7.54
CA SER A 402 -22.21 -4.42 -8.78
C SER A 402 -22.96 -5.00 -9.99
N PRO A 403 -22.85 -4.39 -11.18
CA PRO A 403 -23.43 -4.95 -12.40
C PRO A 403 -22.81 -6.30 -12.83
N LYS A 404 -21.65 -6.66 -12.27
CA LYS A 404 -20.89 -7.88 -12.61
C LYS A 404 -21.28 -9.09 -11.77
N ASN A 405 -22.02 -8.88 -10.68
CA ASN A 405 -22.50 -9.97 -9.84
C ASN A 405 -23.47 -10.86 -10.61
N GLU A 406 -23.59 -12.12 -10.21
CA GLU A 406 -24.51 -13.11 -10.80
C GLU A 406 -25.43 -13.74 -9.76
N GLU A 407 -25.16 -13.51 -8.48
CA GLU A 407 -25.88 -14.08 -7.35
C GLU A 407 -27.33 -13.57 -7.31
N CYS A 408 -28.27 -14.51 -7.36
CA CYS A 408 -29.70 -14.25 -7.50
C CYS A 408 -30.47 -15.39 -6.81
N MET A 409 -31.34 -15.05 -5.87
CA MET A 409 -32.16 -16.02 -5.14
C MET A 409 -33.16 -16.68 -6.09
N SER A 410 -33.28 -18.00 -6.00
CA SER A 410 -34.25 -18.77 -6.79
C SER A 410 -35.65 -18.74 -6.18
N LEU A 411 -36.67 -18.89 -7.04
CA LEU A 411 -38.07 -19.05 -6.62
C LEU A 411 -38.25 -20.11 -5.53
N GLU A 412 -37.61 -21.28 -5.66
CA GLU A 412 -37.67 -22.36 -4.66
C GLU A 412 -37.14 -21.91 -3.28
N THR A 413 -36.07 -21.12 -3.27
CA THR A 413 -35.51 -20.58 -2.02
C THR A 413 -36.44 -19.53 -1.43
N MET A 414 -37.05 -18.68 -2.26
CA MET A 414 -38.07 -17.72 -1.82
C MET A 414 -39.31 -18.40 -1.23
N GLU A 415 -39.76 -19.52 -1.80
CA GLU A 415 -40.85 -20.33 -1.23
C GLU A 415 -40.48 -20.87 0.16
N ALA A 416 -39.24 -21.37 0.33
CA ALA A 416 -38.73 -21.79 1.63
C ALA A 416 -38.65 -20.63 2.64
N VAL A 417 -38.25 -19.43 2.18
CA VAL A 417 -38.27 -18.21 3.00
C VAL A 417 -39.68 -17.88 3.48
N LEU A 418 -40.69 -17.89 2.60
CA LEU A 418 -42.09 -17.63 2.99
C LEU A 418 -42.62 -18.67 3.99
N ALA A 419 -42.24 -19.94 3.83
CA ALA A 419 -42.61 -21.01 4.76
C ALA A 419 -41.96 -20.80 6.14
N ALA A 420 -40.64 -20.59 6.17
CA ALA A 420 -39.88 -20.31 7.38
C ALA A 420 -40.37 -19.04 8.09
N PHE A 421 -40.75 -18.00 7.34
CA PHE A 421 -41.30 -16.76 7.88
C PHE A 421 -42.57 -17.02 8.70
N LYS A 422 -43.52 -17.80 8.15
CA LYS A 422 -44.76 -18.18 8.84
C LYS A 422 -44.47 -19.03 10.06
N THR A 423 -43.66 -20.07 9.89
CA THR A 423 -43.33 -21.03 10.96
C THR A 423 -42.60 -20.37 12.12
N GLY A 424 -41.69 -19.44 11.83
CA GLY A 424 -40.95 -18.66 12.81
C GLY A 424 -41.78 -17.59 13.52
N GLY A 425 -42.96 -17.24 13.00
CA GLY A 425 -43.81 -16.19 13.57
C GLY A 425 -43.21 -14.78 13.43
N PHE A 426 -42.47 -14.55 12.35
CA PHE A 426 -41.93 -13.24 11.99
C PHE A 426 -43.04 -12.28 11.57
N LYS A 427 -42.79 -10.98 11.71
CA LYS A 427 -43.76 -9.92 11.39
C LYS A 427 -43.32 -9.06 10.22
N VAL A 428 -42.02 -8.78 10.13
CA VAL A 428 -41.46 -7.87 9.12
C VAL A 428 -40.60 -8.66 8.15
N MET A 429 -40.95 -8.60 6.86
CA MET A 429 -40.11 -9.10 5.77
C MET A 429 -39.26 -7.94 5.23
N ASP A 430 -37.95 -7.96 5.44
CA ASP A 430 -37.02 -6.91 5.00
C ASP A 430 -36.19 -7.39 3.81
N ILE A 431 -36.58 -7.00 2.60
CA ILE A 431 -35.97 -7.44 1.35
C ILE A 431 -34.82 -6.50 0.98
N THR A 432 -33.62 -7.06 0.85
CA THR A 432 -32.37 -6.34 0.60
C THR A 432 -31.50 -7.01 -0.47
N GLY A 433 -30.31 -6.48 -0.71
CA GLY A 433 -29.36 -6.95 -1.71
C GLY A 433 -28.73 -5.78 -2.48
N GLY A 434 -28.30 -6.03 -3.71
CA GLY A 434 -27.82 -4.99 -4.62
C GLY A 434 -28.94 -4.08 -5.08
N SER A 435 -29.68 -4.49 -6.10
CA SER A 435 -30.96 -3.90 -6.51
C SER A 435 -31.97 -5.03 -6.55
N PRO A 436 -32.79 -5.22 -5.50
CA PRO A 436 -33.74 -6.33 -5.42
C PRO A 436 -34.56 -6.52 -6.71
N GLU A 437 -34.91 -5.41 -7.38
CA GLU A 437 -35.69 -5.33 -8.62
C GLU A 437 -35.07 -6.09 -9.80
N MET A 438 -33.77 -6.35 -9.75
CA MET A 438 -33.06 -7.14 -10.76
C MET A 438 -33.24 -8.65 -10.56
N ASN A 439 -33.91 -9.09 -9.48
CA ASN A 439 -34.34 -10.47 -9.31
C ASN A 439 -35.66 -10.70 -10.09
N PRO A 440 -35.73 -11.68 -11.01
CA PRO A 440 -36.89 -11.89 -11.87
C PRO A 440 -38.17 -12.30 -11.12
N ASP A 441 -38.03 -12.87 -9.92
CA ASP A 441 -39.14 -13.36 -9.11
C ASP A 441 -39.57 -12.35 -8.01
N LEU A 442 -38.98 -11.16 -7.97
CA LEU A 442 -39.25 -10.18 -6.90
C LEU A 442 -40.73 -9.78 -6.82
N GLU A 443 -41.38 -9.49 -7.95
CA GLU A 443 -42.79 -9.06 -7.96
C GLU A 443 -43.70 -10.11 -7.32
N TRP A 444 -43.51 -11.38 -7.68
CA TRP A 444 -44.22 -12.50 -7.07
C TRP A 444 -43.91 -12.59 -5.57
N PHE A 445 -42.63 -12.45 -5.19
CA PHE A 445 -42.21 -12.57 -3.81
C PHE A 445 -42.80 -11.48 -2.91
N ILE A 446 -42.84 -10.23 -3.38
CA ILE A 446 -43.51 -9.12 -2.71
C ILE A 446 -45.01 -9.42 -2.55
N GLY A 447 -45.66 -9.90 -3.62
CA GLY A 447 -47.09 -10.23 -3.59
C GLY A 447 -47.43 -11.33 -2.57
N GLU A 448 -46.60 -12.36 -2.45
CA GLU A 448 -46.80 -13.43 -1.45
C GLU A 448 -46.41 -12.99 -0.03
N ALA A 449 -45.31 -12.26 0.13
CA ALA A 449 -44.87 -11.74 1.43
C ALA A 449 -45.91 -10.80 2.04
N SER A 450 -46.53 -9.94 1.23
CA SER A 450 -47.52 -8.94 1.68
C SER A 450 -48.82 -9.57 2.18
N LYS A 451 -49.10 -10.83 1.84
CA LYS A 451 -50.25 -11.58 2.37
C LYS A 451 -50.04 -12.10 3.79
N ILE A 452 -48.78 -12.17 4.25
CA ILE A 452 -48.38 -12.95 5.43
C ILE A 452 -47.61 -12.11 6.44
N ALA A 453 -46.90 -11.07 6.00
CA ALA A 453 -46.19 -10.13 6.84
C ALA A 453 -47.11 -9.00 7.30
N GLU A 454 -46.87 -8.48 8.51
CA GLU A 454 -47.50 -7.23 8.96
C GLU A 454 -46.92 -6.03 8.19
N GLN A 455 -45.66 -6.13 7.75
CA GLN A 455 -45.01 -5.13 6.91
C GLN A 455 -43.96 -5.78 5.99
N VAL A 456 -43.92 -5.36 4.73
CA VAL A 456 -42.85 -5.67 3.79
C VAL A 456 -42.02 -4.40 3.56
N ILE A 457 -40.70 -4.52 3.72
CA ILE A 457 -39.73 -3.48 3.44
C ILE A 457 -38.93 -3.89 2.20
N VAL A 458 -38.71 -2.97 1.26
CA VAL A 458 -37.76 -3.15 0.16
C VAL A 458 -36.68 -2.07 0.25
N ARG A 459 -35.42 -2.51 0.34
CA ARG A 459 -34.24 -1.64 0.34
C ARG A 459 -33.78 -1.44 -1.09
N THR A 460 -34.22 -0.32 -1.67
CA THR A 460 -33.96 0.01 -3.08
C THR A 460 -32.96 1.16 -3.18
N ASN A 461 -32.08 1.09 -4.19
CA ASN A 461 -31.20 2.21 -4.51
C ASN A 461 -31.96 3.36 -5.22
N LEU A 462 -33.22 3.14 -5.60
CA LEU A 462 -34.15 4.04 -6.26
C LEU A 462 -33.78 4.47 -7.69
N VAL A 463 -32.49 4.62 -8.00
CA VAL A 463 -31.96 4.91 -9.35
C VAL A 463 -32.43 3.85 -10.35
N ILE A 464 -32.52 2.58 -9.92
CA ILE A 464 -33.01 1.48 -10.76
C ILE A 464 -34.42 1.72 -11.31
N LEU A 465 -35.28 2.44 -10.59
CA LEU A 465 -36.67 2.70 -11.00
C LEU A 465 -36.81 3.81 -12.06
N ASP A 466 -35.72 4.49 -12.39
CA ASP A 466 -35.65 5.42 -13.53
C ASP A 466 -35.41 4.68 -14.86
N ASP A 467 -34.96 3.43 -14.80
CA ASP A 467 -34.88 2.55 -15.96
C ASP A 467 -36.28 2.05 -16.34
N SER A 468 -36.62 2.18 -17.62
CA SER A 468 -37.89 1.71 -18.18
C SER A 468 -38.15 0.20 -17.95
N GLU A 469 -37.10 -0.61 -17.84
CA GLU A 469 -37.23 -2.05 -17.56
C GLU A 469 -37.83 -2.30 -16.16
N TYR A 470 -37.43 -1.52 -15.17
CA TYR A 470 -37.80 -1.72 -13.76
C TYR A 470 -38.83 -0.70 -13.24
N ALA A 471 -39.21 0.30 -14.04
CA ALA A 471 -40.15 1.34 -13.64
C ALA A 471 -41.52 0.82 -13.17
N HIS A 472 -41.96 -0.36 -13.63
CA HIS A 472 -43.21 -1.01 -13.22
C HIS A 472 -43.25 -1.35 -11.73
N PHE A 473 -42.09 -1.50 -11.05
CA PHE A 473 -42.05 -1.77 -9.62
C PHE A 473 -42.67 -0.65 -8.77
N LYS A 474 -42.77 0.58 -9.29
CA LYS A 474 -43.47 1.67 -8.59
C LYS A 474 -44.93 1.29 -8.30
N ASP A 475 -45.62 0.71 -9.28
CA ASP A 475 -47.00 0.25 -9.14
C ASP A 475 -47.07 -0.98 -8.22
N VAL A 476 -46.15 -1.94 -8.39
CA VAL A 476 -46.03 -3.12 -7.51
C VAL A 476 -45.90 -2.72 -6.04
N TYR A 477 -45.07 -1.71 -5.74
CA TYR A 477 -44.89 -1.22 -4.37
C TYR A 477 -46.14 -0.54 -3.82
N VAL A 478 -46.85 0.26 -4.63
CA VAL A 478 -48.12 0.88 -4.22
C VAL A 478 -49.17 -0.18 -3.92
N ASP A 479 -49.38 -1.12 -4.85
CA ASP A 479 -50.42 -2.16 -4.76
C ASP A 479 -50.25 -3.06 -3.53
N ASN A 480 -49.01 -3.27 -3.11
CA ASN A 480 -48.64 -4.10 -1.96
C ASN A 480 -48.31 -3.30 -0.69
N LYS A 481 -48.43 -1.96 -0.72
CA LYS A 481 -48.11 -1.07 0.41
C LYS A 481 -46.70 -1.32 1.00
N VAL A 482 -45.73 -1.51 0.10
CA VAL A 482 -44.35 -1.81 0.48
C VAL A 482 -43.72 -0.56 1.12
N LYS A 483 -43.08 -0.72 2.27
CA LYS A 483 -42.25 0.34 2.84
C LYS A 483 -40.91 0.37 2.09
N LEU A 484 -40.54 1.54 1.58
CA LEU A 484 -39.27 1.72 0.87
C LEU A 484 -38.22 2.32 1.79
N VAL A 485 -36.99 1.81 1.69
CA VAL A 485 -35.83 2.42 2.33
C VAL A 485 -34.77 2.62 1.26
N THR A 486 -34.30 3.86 1.08
CA THR A 486 -33.31 4.17 0.04
C THR A 486 -32.06 4.84 0.60
N SER A 487 -30.90 4.40 0.12
CA SER A 487 -29.62 5.00 0.51
C SER A 487 -29.49 6.39 -0.12
N MET A 488 -29.43 7.43 0.71
CA MET A 488 -29.26 8.81 0.30
C MET A 488 -28.17 9.46 1.16
N PRO A 489 -26.88 9.25 0.80
CA PRO A 489 -25.76 9.57 1.67
C PRO A 489 -25.56 11.07 1.89
N TYR A 490 -26.18 11.93 1.06
CA TYR A 490 -26.23 13.37 1.29
C TYR A 490 -27.49 13.97 0.65
N PHE A 491 -27.81 15.23 0.95
CA PHE A 491 -28.97 15.94 0.39
C PHE A 491 -28.62 16.79 -0.86
N ASP A 492 -27.38 16.72 -1.35
CA ASP A 492 -26.92 17.39 -2.57
C ASP A 492 -26.29 16.42 -3.59
N ALA A 493 -26.11 16.92 -4.81
CA ALA A 493 -25.56 16.15 -5.91
C ALA A 493 -24.08 15.77 -5.71
N ALA A 494 -23.28 16.63 -5.08
CA ALA A 494 -21.85 16.39 -4.91
C ALA A 494 -21.60 15.17 -4.01
N GLY A 495 -22.22 15.15 -2.82
CA GLY A 495 -22.04 14.05 -1.87
C GLY A 495 -22.64 12.74 -2.36
N VAL A 496 -23.79 12.78 -3.03
CA VAL A 496 -24.42 11.56 -3.55
C VAL A 496 -23.67 10.97 -4.73
N ASP A 497 -23.28 11.79 -5.71
CA ASP A 497 -22.61 11.29 -6.91
C ASP A 497 -21.17 10.83 -6.60
N GLU A 498 -20.49 11.44 -5.62
CA GLU A 498 -19.19 10.96 -5.14
C GLU A 498 -19.26 9.53 -4.61
N GLN A 499 -20.35 9.19 -3.90
CA GLN A 499 -20.48 7.86 -3.31
C GLN A 499 -21.15 6.84 -4.22
N ARG A 500 -22.13 7.26 -5.02
CA ARG A 500 -23.01 6.35 -5.77
C ARG A 500 -22.76 6.35 -7.28
N GLY A 501 -22.02 7.33 -7.78
CA GLY A 501 -21.72 7.51 -9.21
C GLY A 501 -22.49 8.67 -9.82
N ALA A 502 -21.91 9.28 -10.86
CA ALA A 502 -22.42 10.47 -11.52
C ALA A 502 -23.88 10.31 -12.00
N GLY A 503 -24.71 11.31 -11.71
CA GLY A 503 -26.13 11.34 -12.10
C GLY A 503 -27.08 10.60 -11.15
N SER A 504 -26.56 9.98 -10.08
CA SER A 504 -27.38 9.26 -9.10
C SER A 504 -28.34 10.21 -8.40
N PHE A 505 -27.88 11.38 -7.96
CA PHE A 505 -28.73 12.36 -7.28
C PHE A 505 -29.93 12.79 -8.13
N ALA A 506 -29.68 13.16 -9.39
CA ALA A 506 -30.72 13.62 -10.30
C ALA A 506 -31.78 12.55 -10.54
N SER A 507 -31.36 11.29 -10.69
CA SER A 507 -32.26 10.15 -10.85
C SER A 507 -33.09 9.88 -9.59
N ILE A 508 -32.46 9.88 -8.41
CA ILE A 508 -33.16 9.72 -7.12
C ILE A 508 -34.22 10.82 -6.94
N MET A 509 -33.87 12.08 -7.18
CA MET A 509 -34.82 13.20 -7.06
C MET A 509 -36.01 13.06 -8.02
N LYS A 510 -35.74 12.66 -9.27
CA LYS A 510 -36.80 12.39 -10.24
C LYS A 510 -37.76 11.31 -9.73
N VAL A 511 -37.23 10.16 -9.31
CA VAL A 511 -38.05 9.04 -8.85
C VAL A 511 -38.78 9.40 -7.55
N LEU A 512 -38.15 10.10 -6.60
CA LEU A 512 -38.82 10.55 -5.37
C LEU A 512 -40.04 11.42 -5.67
N ARG A 513 -39.97 12.36 -6.62
CA ARG A 513 -41.14 13.17 -7.02
C ARG A 513 -42.26 12.30 -7.62
N GLU A 514 -41.90 11.31 -8.43
CA GLU A 514 -42.87 10.36 -9.01
C GLU A 514 -43.53 9.52 -7.90
N MET A 515 -42.75 9.03 -6.93
CA MET A 515 -43.27 8.28 -5.79
C MET A 515 -44.14 9.16 -4.87
N ASN A 516 -43.77 10.42 -4.63
CA ASN A 516 -44.62 11.37 -3.90
C ASN A 516 -45.95 11.62 -4.62
N ALA A 517 -45.96 11.68 -5.95
CA ALA A 517 -47.19 11.80 -6.73
C ALA A 517 -48.09 10.55 -6.60
N LEU A 518 -47.51 9.38 -6.33
CA LEU A 518 -48.23 8.13 -6.01
C LEU A 518 -48.65 8.02 -4.54
N GLY A 519 -48.23 8.97 -3.69
CA GLY A 519 -48.62 9.05 -2.27
C GLY A 519 -47.51 8.72 -1.27
N TYR A 520 -46.35 8.22 -1.70
CA TYR A 520 -45.24 7.94 -0.80
C TYR A 520 -44.76 9.20 -0.07
N GLY A 521 -44.42 9.11 1.22
CA GLY A 521 -44.00 10.28 2.01
C GLY A 521 -45.13 11.20 2.45
N VAL A 522 -46.37 10.91 2.04
CA VAL A 522 -47.57 11.73 2.36
C VAL A 522 -48.69 10.87 2.94
N ASP A 523 -48.99 9.73 2.30
CA ASP A 523 -49.95 8.75 2.80
C ASP A 523 -49.29 7.92 3.94
N PRO A 524 -49.92 7.82 5.13
CA PRO A 524 -49.41 6.98 6.22
C PRO A 524 -49.19 5.50 5.85
N GLU A 525 -49.93 4.97 4.86
CA GLU A 525 -49.78 3.59 4.38
C GLU A 525 -48.65 3.42 3.34
N LEU A 526 -48.15 4.51 2.74
CA LEU A 526 -47.09 4.48 1.72
C LEU A 526 -45.84 5.18 2.24
N GLN A 527 -44.94 4.39 2.83
CA GLN A 527 -43.77 4.90 3.53
C GLN A 527 -42.50 4.82 2.68
N ILE A 528 -41.75 5.92 2.60
CA ILE A 528 -40.40 5.95 2.03
C ILE A 528 -39.45 6.64 3.01
N ASP A 529 -38.44 5.89 3.48
CA ASP A 529 -37.40 6.37 4.37
C ASP A 529 -36.08 6.51 3.62
N LEU A 530 -35.26 7.47 4.06
CA LEU A 530 -33.92 7.71 3.53
C LEU A 530 -32.88 7.11 4.49
N ALA A 531 -31.72 6.71 3.99
CA ALA A 531 -30.60 6.23 4.80
C ALA A 531 -29.35 7.07 4.54
N TYR A 532 -28.85 7.71 5.59
CA TYR A 532 -27.61 8.46 5.61
C TYR A 532 -26.44 7.56 6.04
N ASN A 533 -25.44 7.47 5.18
CA ASN A 533 -24.16 6.85 5.46
C ASN A 533 -23.09 7.95 5.47
N VAL A 534 -22.30 8.00 6.54
CA VAL A 534 -21.21 8.99 6.67
C VAL A 534 -20.21 8.82 5.52
N ASP A 535 -19.72 9.92 4.95
CA ASP A 535 -18.54 9.85 4.07
C ASP A 535 -17.26 10.00 4.89
N GLY A 536 -16.59 8.88 5.14
CA GLY A 536 -15.31 8.85 5.83
C GLY A 536 -15.34 8.30 7.26
N PRO A 537 -14.22 8.41 7.99
CA PRO A 537 -14.00 7.72 9.25
C PRO A 537 -14.58 8.48 10.46
N PHE A 538 -15.88 8.81 10.41
CA PHE A 538 -16.57 9.52 11.50
C PHE A 538 -17.87 8.80 11.90
N LEU A 539 -18.36 9.08 13.12
CA LEU A 539 -19.71 8.69 13.53
C LEU A 539 -20.72 9.69 12.97
N PRO A 540 -21.95 9.26 12.64
CA PRO A 540 -22.97 10.17 12.14
C PRO A 540 -23.39 11.15 13.25
N PRO A 541 -23.84 12.35 12.86
CA PRO A 541 -24.59 13.23 13.75
C PRO A 541 -25.84 12.57 14.32
N ASP A 542 -26.51 13.26 15.25
CA ASP A 542 -27.80 12.83 15.79
C ASP A 542 -28.83 12.64 14.66
N GLN A 543 -29.55 11.52 14.70
CA GLN A 543 -30.48 11.15 13.63
C GLN A 543 -31.66 12.13 13.52
N ALA A 544 -32.18 12.62 14.65
CA ALA A 544 -33.32 13.54 14.63
C ALA A 544 -32.91 14.89 14.03
N ASP A 545 -31.74 15.41 14.44
CA ASP A 545 -31.20 16.66 13.89
C ASP A 545 -30.92 16.53 12.38
N LEU A 546 -30.35 15.39 11.94
CA LEU A 546 -30.14 15.09 10.52
C LEU A 546 -31.45 14.97 9.75
N GLU A 547 -32.46 14.32 10.33
CA GLU A 547 -33.76 14.15 9.68
C GLU A 547 -34.43 15.50 9.42
N ASP A 548 -34.47 16.38 10.43
CA ASP A 548 -35.02 17.73 10.31
C ASP A 548 -34.28 18.53 9.23
N PHE A 549 -32.96 18.39 9.17
CA PHE A 549 -32.14 19.08 8.16
C PHE A 549 -32.39 18.56 6.75
N TYR A 550 -32.42 17.23 6.56
CA TYR A 550 -32.77 16.60 5.29
C TYR A 550 -34.17 17.01 4.81
N ARG A 551 -35.13 17.04 5.74
CA ARG A 551 -36.52 17.42 5.44
C ARG A 551 -36.59 18.86 4.95
N TYR A 552 -35.90 19.77 5.62
CA TYR A 552 -35.83 21.18 5.21
C TYR A 552 -35.19 21.35 3.84
N GLU A 553 -33.99 20.80 3.62
CA GLU A 553 -33.24 20.99 2.38
C GLU A 553 -33.95 20.34 1.19
N LEU A 554 -34.41 19.10 1.31
CA LEU A 554 -35.04 18.39 0.21
C LEU A 554 -36.44 18.93 -0.14
N GLU A 555 -37.23 19.36 0.84
CA GLU A 555 -38.53 19.99 0.56
C GLU A 555 -38.33 21.38 -0.09
N HIS A 556 -37.34 22.16 0.37
CA HIS A 556 -37.10 23.51 -0.15
C HIS A 556 -36.44 23.51 -1.54
N ALA A 557 -35.39 22.70 -1.73
CA ALA A 557 -34.60 22.68 -2.95
C ALA A 557 -35.25 21.82 -4.06
N GLU A 558 -35.83 20.67 -3.69
CA GLU A 558 -36.22 19.63 -4.65
C GLU A 558 -37.74 19.34 -4.66
N GLY A 559 -38.47 19.84 -3.66
CA GLY A 559 -39.91 19.65 -3.53
C GLY A 559 -40.34 18.23 -3.19
N VAL A 560 -39.44 17.42 -2.59
CA VAL A 560 -39.68 16.01 -2.27
C VAL A 560 -39.95 15.79 -0.78
N LYS A 561 -40.68 14.72 -0.47
CA LYS A 561 -41.06 14.32 0.90
C LYS A 561 -40.68 12.87 1.19
N PHE A 562 -40.37 12.60 2.45
CA PHE A 562 -40.05 11.27 2.96
C PHE A 562 -40.55 11.13 4.41
N ASN A 563 -40.67 9.91 4.92
CA ASN A 563 -41.25 9.63 6.24
C ASN A 563 -40.22 9.76 7.36
N GLY A 564 -39.06 9.10 7.27
CA GLY A 564 -37.98 9.20 8.24
C GLY A 564 -36.58 9.01 7.65
N LEU A 565 -35.55 9.25 8.48
CA LEU A 565 -34.15 9.10 8.11
C LEU A 565 -33.44 8.08 9.01
N TYR A 566 -32.62 7.20 8.43
CA TYR A 566 -31.76 6.27 9.13
C TYR A 566 -30.31 6.72 9.07
N ALA A 567 -29.72 7.11 10.20
CA ALA A 567 -28.30 7.41 10.28
C ALA A 567 -27.50 6.16 10.64
N MET A 568 -26.50 5.82 9.82
CA MET A 568 -25.71 4.59 9.98
C MET A 568 -24.22 4.86 10.16
N ASN A 569 -23.60 4.14 11.11
CA ASN A 569 -22.16 3.94 11.13
C ASN A 569 -21.78 3.05 9.94
N ASN A 570 -20.65 3.35 9.29
CA ASN A 570 -20.14 2.45 8.26
C ASN A 570 -19.44 1.25 8.90
N TRP A 571 -19.73 0.06 8.39
CA TRP A 571 -18.93 -1.12 8.70
C TRP A 571 -17.58 -1.04 7.98
N ASN A 572 -16.50 -1.25 8.71
CA ASN A 572 -15.11 -1.23 8.25
C ASN A 572 -14.74 -2.43 7.35
N MET A 573 -15.59 -2.75 6.37
CA MET A 573 -15.43 -3.89 5.45
C MET A 573 -15.80 -3.49 4.00
N GLY A 574 -15.62 -4.42 3.06
CA GLY A 574 -15.98 -4.22 1.65
C GLY A 574 -15.30 -2.99 1.02
N ARG A 575 -16.02 -2.24 0.16
CA ARG A 575 -15.44 -1.08 -0.54
C ARG A 575 -15.09 0.09 0.40
N PHE A 576 -15.81 0.24 1.51
CA PHE A 576 -15.49 1.26 2.51
C PHE A 576 -14.15 0.98 3.21
N ALA A 577 -13.87 -0.28 3.57
CA ALA A 577 -12.55 -0.65 4.07
C ALA A 577 -11.42 -0.33 3.08
N GLY A 578 -11.67 -0.54 1.78
CA GLY A 578 -10.73 -0.14 0.72
C GLY A 578 -10.43 1.35 0.71
N LYS A 579 -11.44 2.20 0.92
CA LYS A 579 -11.26 3.65 1.08
C LYS A 579 -10.43 3.97 2.33
N LEU A 580 -10.74 3.37 3.47
CA LEU A 580 -10.02 3.59 4.73
C LEU A 580 -8.53 3.18 4.63
N LEU A 581 -8.25 2.06 3.96
CA LEU A 581 -6.88 1.60 3.71
C LEU A 581 -6.13 2.55 2.77
N ALA A 582 -6.77 2.99 1.68
CA ALA A 582 -6.19 3.99 0.77
C ALA A 582 -5.88 5.32 1.46
N ALA A 583 -6.73 5.72 2.41
CA ALA A 583 -6.55 6.92 3.21
C ALA A 583 -5.69 6.72 4.47
N ARG A 584 -5.13 5.51 4.72
CA ARG A 584 -4.38 5.16 5.94
C ARG A 584 -5.11 5.46 7.26
N THR A 585 -6.44 5.43 7.24
CA THR A 585 -7.30 5.75 8.38
C THR A 585 -8.01 4.53 8.97
N TYR A 586 -7.74 3.32 8.44
CA TYR A 586 -8.40 2.08 8.86
C TYR A 586 -8.27 1.80 10.38
N ASP A 587 -7.03 1.79 10.89
CA ASP A 587 -6.77 1.54 12.32
C ASP A 587 -7.33 2.67 13.20
N ALA A 588 -7.23 3.93 12.75
CA ALA A 588 -7.83 5.07 13.44
C ALA A 588 -9.37 4.96 13.53
N TYR A 589 -10.01 4.48 12.47
CA TYR A 589 -11.46 4.25 12.46
C TYR A 589 -11.86 3.10 13.37
N ASN A 590 -11.14 1.98 13.39
CA ASN A 590 -11.40 0.88 14.34
C ASN A 590 -11.30 1.34 15.79
N LYS A 591 -10.27 2.16 16.07
CA LYS A 591 -10.11 2.77 17.39
C LYS A 591 -11.26 3.72 17.71
N LEU A 592 -11.71 4.56 16.77
CA LEU A 592 -12.87 5.44 16.95
C LEU A 592 -14.11 4.64 17.36
N LEU A 593 -14.41 3.53 16.66
CA LEU A 593 -15.59 2.70 16.96
C LEU A 593 -15.48 2.06 18.36
N ALA A 594 -14.32 1.53 18.72
CA ALA A 594 -14.10 0.91 20.02
C ALA A 594 -14.11 1.91 21.19
N ASP A 595 -13.48 3.07 21.02
CA ASP A 595 -13.43 4.12 22.04
C ASP A 595 -14.81 4.73 22.29
N ASN A 596 -15.69 4.73 21.28
CA ASN A 596 -17.07 5.21 21.38
C ASN A 596 -18.10 4.10 21.61
N TYR A 597 -17.68 2.90 22.03
CA TYR A 597 -18.60 1.83 22.40
C TYR A 597 -19.63 2.29 23.45
N ASN A 598 -20.91 2.09 23.16
CA ASN A 598 -22.01 2.40 24.05
C ASN A 598 -22.79 1.14 24.41
N GLY A 599 -22.62 0.65 25.64
CA GLY A 599 -23.28 -0.55 26.14
C GLY A 599 -24.82 -0.50 26.12
N ALA A 600 -25.43 0.69 26.15
CA ALA A 600 -26.89 0.82 26.08
C ALA A 600 -27.46 0.39 24.73
N THR A 601 -26.67 0.48 23.66
CA THR A 601 -27.08 0.09 22.30
C THR A 601 -27.22 -1.42 22.15
N VAL A 602 -26.46 -2.22 22.93
CA VAL A 602 -26.34 -3.68 22.75
C VAL A 602 -27.69 -4.38 22.86
N ALA A 603 -28.58 -3.90 23.72
CA ALA A 603 -29.92 -4.45 23.87
C ALA A 603 -30.79 -4.28 22.62
N HIS A 604 -30.43 -3.37 21.72
CA HIS A 604 -31.22 -2.95 20.56
C HIS A 604 -30.58 -3.31 19.21
N ILE A 605 -29.39 -3.93 19.19
CA ILE A 605 -28.71 -4.32 17.94
C ILE A 605 -29.54 -5.36 17.18
N MET A 606 -29.64 -5.20 15.86
CA MET A 606 -30.49 -6.03 14.98
C MET A 606 -30.29 -7.54 15.13
N CYS A 607 -29.07 -8.02 15.33
CA CYS A 607 -28.76 -9.44 15.42
C CYS A 607 -29.50 -10.15 16.58
N ARG A 608 -30.10 -9.39 17.52
CA ARG A 608 -30.95 -9.92 18.60
C ARG A 608 -32.38 -10.22 18.16
N THR A 609 -32.95 -9.44 17.25
CA THR A 609 -34.37 -9.52 16.86
C THR A 609 -34.56 -9.86 15.40
N GLN A 610 -33.47 -9.98 14.64
CA GLN A 610 -33.48 -10.27 13.21
C GLN A 610 -32.87 -11.65 12.92
N LEU A 611 -33.30 -12.23 11.81
CA LEU A 611 -32.61 -13.31 11.11
C LEU A 611 -32.27 -12.83 9.70
N ASN A 612 -31.02 -13.00 9.25
CA ASN A 612 -30.63 -12.72 7.87
C ASN A 612 -30.58 -14.03 7.06
N VAL A 613 -31.13 -13.99 5.86
CA VAL A 613 -31.15 -15.08 4.88
C VAL A 613 -30.45 -14.62 3.62
N ASP A 614 -29.42 -15.36 3.21
CA ASP A 614 -28.68 -15.06 1.98
C ASP A 614 -29.40 -15.61 0.73
N TYR A 615 -28.95 -15.23 -0.48
CA TYR A 615 -29.54 -15.57 -1.76
C TYR A 615 -29.63 -17.08 -2.01
N ASP A 616 -28.72 -17.87 -1.42
CA ASP A 616 -28.70 -19.34 -1.48
C ASP A 616 -29.51 -20.02 -0.34
N GLY A 617 -30.12 -19.20 0.52
CA GLY A 617 -30.87 -19.60 1.70
C GLY A 617 -30.03 -19.76 2.96
N GLY A 618 -28.73 -19.45 2.93
CA GLY A 618 -27.86 -19.49 4.12
C GLY A 618 -28.37 -18.61 5.26
N LEU A 619 -28.24 -19.08 6.50
CA LEU A 619 -28.74 -18.39 7.69
C LEU A 619 -27.63 -17.73 8.51
N TYR A 620 -27.87 -16.48 8.91
CA TYR A 620 -26.94 -15.66 9.67
C TYR A 620 -27.66 -14.80 10.72
N ASP A 621 -26.97 -14.43 11.80
CA ASP A 621 -27.55 -13.58 12.83
C ASP A 621 -27.91 -12.18 12.30
N CYS A 622 -27.14 -11.69 11.33
CA CYS A 622 -27.32 -10.41 10.68
C CYS A 622 -26.48 -10.32 9.40
N GLU A 623 -26.77 -9.36 8.54
CA GLU A 623 -26.13 -9.22 7.22
C GLU A 623 -24.61 -9.04 7.28
N VAL A 624 -24.10 -8.39 8.33
CA VAL A 624 -22.66 -8.21 8.54
C VAL A 624 -21.96 -9.54 8.81
N ASN A 625 -22.57 -10.42 9.62
CA ASN A 625 -22.05 -11.76 9.87
C ASN A 625 -22.08 -12.61 8.60
N HIS A 626 -23.13 -12.44 7.79
CA HIS A 626 -23.21 -13.02 6.46
C HIS A 626 -22.00 -12.59 5.60
N VAL A 627 -21.73 -11.29 5.45
CA VAL A 627 -20.58 -10.81 4.66
C VAL A 627 -19.23 -11.30 5.19
N LEU A 628 -19.12 -11.56 6.50
CA LEU A 628 -17.93 -12.17 7.11
C LEU A 628 -17.86 -13.70 7.00
N GLY A 629 -18.88 -14.37 6.46
CA GLY A 629 -18.94 -15.83 6.42
C GLY A 629 -19.10 -16.47 7.80
N LEU A 630 -19.87 -15.85 8.70
CA LEU A 630 -20.14 -16.31 10.07
C LEU A 630 -21.56 -16.88 10.21
N PRO A 631 -21.83 -18.11 9.73
CA PRO A 631 -23.16 -18.72 9.75
C PRO A 631 -23.66 -18.98 11.17
N LEU A 632 -24.95 -19.22 11.34
CA LEU A 632 -25.52 -19.58 12.65
C LEU A 632 -24.85 -20.81 13.28
N ASP A 633 -24.89 -20.86 14.61
CA ASP A 633 -24.69 -22.11 15.34
C ASP A 633 -26.01 -22.88 15.37
N GLY A 634 -26.16 -23.88 14.49
CA GLY A 634 -27.37 -24.70 14.37
C GLY A 634 -27.83 -24.83 12.92
N PRO A 635 -29.14 -24.64 12.63
CA PRO A 635 -29.67 -24.64 11.26
C PRO A 635 -28.88 -23.72 10.34
N ALA A 636 -28.43 -24.26 9.21
CA ALA A 636 -27.51 -23.58 8.31
C ALA A 636 -28.25 -22.94 7.11
N ASN A 637 -29.42 -23.47 6.75
CA ASN A 637 -30.20 -23.00 5.63
C ASN A 637 -31.66 -22.75 6.02
N VAL A 638 -32.33 -21.83 5.34
CA VAL A 638 -33.74 -21.48 5.58
C VAL A 638 -34.67 -22.70 5.43
N ARG A 639 -34.30 -23.67 4.58
CA ARG A 639 -35.01 -24.95 4.46
C ARG A 639 -35.03 -25.76 5.76
N ASP A 640 -34.06 -25.57 6.64
CA ASP A 640 -33.97 -26.30 7.92
C ASP A 640 -34.99 -25.81 8.96
N ILE A 641 -35.61 -24.64 8.72
CA ILE A 641 -36.54 -23.99 9.67
C ILE A 641 -37.95 -23.80 9.10
N VAL A 642 -38.26 -24.48 7.99
CA VAL A 642 -39.61 -24.43 7.39
C VAL A 642 -40.66 -25.15 8.25
N ASP A 643 -40.25 -26.19 8.98
CA ASP A 643 -41.15 -27.04 9.78
C ASP A 643 -41.13 -26.72 11.28
N ALA A 644 -40.10 -26.01 11.77
CA ALA A 644 -39.98 -25.62 13.17
C ALA A 644 -39.33 -24.24 13.34
N PRO A 645 -39.79 -23.42 14.30
CA PRO A 645 -39.19 -22.12 14.56
C PRO A 645 -37.75 -22.26 15.04
N LEU A 646 -36.91 -21.29 14.68
CA LEU A 646 -35.51 -21.25 15.08
C LEU A 646 -35.42 -21.10 16.62
N PRO A 647 -34.68 -22.00 17.32
CA PRO A 647 -34.55 -21.90 18.76
C PRO A 647 -33.73 -20.67 19.16
N LYS A 648 -33.89 -20.27 20.43
CA LYS A 648 -33.01 -19.28 21.03
C LYS A 648 -31.55 -19.75 20.92
N ARG A 649 -30.67 -18.88 20.44
CA ARG A 649 -29.27 -19.22 20.12
C ARG A 649 -28.33 -18.14 20.61
N ARG A 650 -27.05 -18.49 20.70
CA ARG A 650 -25.98 -17.51 20.91
C ARG A 650 -25.71 -16.77 19.61
N ILE A 651 -25.58 -15.46 19.68
CA ILE A 651 -25.26 -14.59 18.55
C ILE A 651 -23.75 -14.61 18.35
N LYS A 652 -23.28 -14.83 17.13
CA LYS A 652 -21.86 -14.68 16.80
C LYS A 652 -21.50 -13.20 16.78
N THR A 653 -20.45 -12.85 17.49
CA THR A 653 -19.92 -11.50 17.48
C THR A 653 -18.48 -11.49 17.00
N SER A 654 -18.03 -10.34 16.54
CA SER A 654 -16.65 -10.08 16.15
C SER A 654 -16.30 -8.61 16.44
N PRO A 655 -15.05 -8.16 16.22
CA PRO A 655 -14.73 -6.76 16.47
C PRO A 655 -15.53 -5.79 15.58
N ILE A 656 -16.09 -6.24 14.45
CA ILE A 656 -16.96 -5.39 13.61
C ILE A 656 -18.20 -4.91 14.34
N CYS A 657 -18.65 -5.64 15.38
CA CYS A 657 -19.83 -5.31 16.16
C CYS A 657 -19.69 -3.96 16.88
N TYR A 658 -18.47 -3.44 17.05
CA TYR A 658 -18.27 -2.06 17.49
C TYR A 658 -18.92 -1.05 16.54
N SER A 659 -18.98 -1.33 15.23
CA SER A 659 -19.70 -0.49 14.27
C SER A 659 -21.18 -0.36 14.60
N CYS A 660 -21.83 -1.43 15.09
CA CYS A 660 -23.24 -1.38 15.47
C CYS A 660 -23.47 -0.72 16.85
N ALA A 661 -22.45 -0.70 17.71
CA ALA A 661 -22.55 -0.28 19.11
C ALA A 661 -21.90 1.08 19.42
N ALA A 662 -21.18 1.68 18.48
CA ALA A 662 -20.49 2.94 18.67
C ALA A 662 -21.47 4.13 18.64
N GLY A 663 -21.31 5.08 19.57
CA GLY A 663 -22.14 6.29 19.67
C GLY A 663 -23.59 5.98 20.06
N CYS A 664 -24.56 6.45 19.28
CA CYS A 664 -25.97 6.03 19.43
C CYS A 664 -26.22 4.61 18.89
N GLY A 665 -25.19 3.96 18.33
CA GLY A 665 -25.31 2.70 17.62
C GLY A 665 -26.08 2.86 16.31
N SER A 666 -25.94 1.87 15.42
CA SER A 666 -26.78 1.80 14.23
C SER A 666 -27.01 0.36 13.80
N SER A 667 -28.19 0.13 13.23
CA SER A 667 -28.55 -1.11 12.55
C SER A 667 -29.22 -0.76 11.22
N CYS A 668 -29.75 -1.75 10.49
CA CYS A 668 -30.44 -1.49 9.23
C CYS A 668 -31.68 -0.56 9.38
N GLY A 669 -32.16 -0.29 10.60
CA GLY A 669 -33.21 0.68 10.92
C GLY A 669 -32.73 2.06 11.39
N GLY A 670 -31.44 2.37 11.26
CA GLY A 670 -30.87 3.63 11.74
C GLY A 670 -30.38 3.55 13.18
N SER A 671 -30.43 4.67 13.88
CA SER A 671 -29.90 4.84 15.23
C SER A 671 -30.66 4.01 16.26
N LEU A 672 -29.93 3.42 17.22
CA LEU A 672 -30.51 2.54 18.23
C LEU A 672 -31.00 3.29 19.48
N LEU A 673 -30.59 4.55 19.63
CA LEU A 673 -30.96 5.42 20.75
C LEU A 673 -31.37 6.79 20.22
N GLU A 674 -32.35 7.43 20.86
CA GLU A 674 -32.84 8.75 20.44
C GLU A 674 -31.82 9.88 20.61
N LYS A 675 -30.85 9.74 21.51
CA LYS A 675 -29.76 10.71 21.75
C LYS A 675 -28.50 10.00 22.23
N TYR A 676 -27.34 10.64 22.01
CA TYR A 676 -26.09 10.24 22.66
C TYR A 676 -26.30 10.28 24.17
N ALA A 677 -26.37 9.11 24.81
CA ALA A 677 -26.31 9.04 26.27
C ALA A 677 -24.94 9.59 26.69
N LYS A 678 -24.94 10.75 27.34
CA LYS A 678 -23.72 11.40 27.85
C LYS A 678 -23.01 10.56 28.88
#